data_AF-A0A0J8GES0-F1
#
_entry.id   AF-A0A0J8GES0-F1
#
_cell.length_a   1.000
_cell.length_b   1.000
_cell.length_c   1.000
_cell.angle_alpha   90.00
_cell.angle_beta   90.00
_cell.angle_gamma   90.00
#
_symmetry.space_group_name_H-M   'P 1'
#
loop_
_entity.id
_entity.type
_entity.pdbx_description
1 polymer ?
#
loop_
_entity_poly.entity_id
_entity_poly.type
_entity_poly.pdbx_seq_one_letter_code
_entity_poly.pdbx_strand_id
1 'polypeptide(L)'
;MSNKKFKKIASGVLTATIIASAITTSMPFNVLTAKAVEESVNTSSEGVTSGNLFNNHGFVGSEGTLPGWNVSWTADERQTAYLKDYKFYDMSGQYLENYVTPQSDQSLDLTHKRVTDNGHIAYLRQNINVIPGHRYALSIDYKYVSGAALEKVQFRTIDRRTNAALSDSSWLSADNPVAKTYTSTVTASSNSLRVELKVIGFNDAIGVEGTVNFSNVSIVDLDATDISIGAINTKSTAVTGSATPNAKIDVFAGEEKIGSGTTNEAGEYTISIPQQAKDTVITAKDDTSKLSKTTTVAQGISQTTIDHLEATSTVISGKAEPNANVEVRNSEGTLIASGQANASGAYSFPIARQEFDDTITVTATFEGQTSTASAKVQDTTTPSKPSLNPVTDHDTSISGTGTPGDRIQITIGGQTYTGTIDAAGNFSIVVPKIPGGTTISVVEVNSNNQNRSTPTEVSVRDTTLAEPSIASIKAGDTTVMVTGEPGATVSLTTPSGESITRTADATGKASFTINPAKAGDSFTATQTGANGKASPASTVNVTAVVTAGTITTKDFTLGKDRNIEGTYTGDVKSFRVTIDGTTYRGGTINASNKTYAFYALDKISKTGTFTIEGLDASGKVLNTKTGTIVSTPGTGTVAANAFTIHRDITVTGTVTGDVKSLGLVYDGKEYRGGTLNSNGTYSFYALNTITDKTKSAVMYGYDRFGNRIATSTLTLRDAHDIGTGTVAANPFVIDRDKTITGQYTGDVKSFSVTVGGVEYRGGTLNSDGTFSFYAWDKIKNTTDPVVMYGLDKNGNRISTTSIRVTKASAPLTKGNVTADVFTVGEDKFMTGNYTEDVKSFKVTINGTVYTGGMISEGRFNFWIGDKIKSASDTVTIAALDRTGRELDSKAVQLVAATPAVGTVTPATFSLKTSSVTGSYTGEAKSVRLNVNGTVLPAGGSVSGGNFSYYVGLKNKVKATSDDVKIELLDKNGLVMDTKSVTVTN
;
A
#
# COMPACT_ATOMS: atom_id res chain seq x y z
N MET A 1 -30.71 26.95 53.24
CA MET A 1 -30.69 27.20 54.70
C MET A 1 -29.25 27.39 55.17
N SER A 2 -29.01 28.46 55.93
CA SER A 2 -27.86 28.85 56.79
C SER A 2 -26.42 28.91 56.20
N ASN A 3 -25.84 30.08 55.86
CA ASN A 3 -25.22 31.19 56.63
C ASN A 3 -23.83 30.96 57.26
N LYS A 4 -22.80 31.63 56.69
CA LYS A 4 -21.71 32.45 57.33
C LYS A 4 -20.67 32.84 56.22
N LYS A 5 -20.66 34.05 55.64
CA LYS A 5 -20.05 35.35 56.07
C LYS A 5 -18.53 35.23 56.37
N PHE A 6 -17.56 36.04 55.94
CA PHE A 6 -17.29 37.24 55.08
C PHE A 6 -15.73 37.25 54.97
N LYS A 7 -15.01 37.76 53.95
CA LYS A 7 -14.74 39.19 53.69
C LYS A 7 -13.79 39.33 52.46
N LYS A 8 -14.10 40.29 51.59
CA LYS A 8 -13.28 40.84 50.49
C LYS A 8 -11.94 41.40 50.98
N ILE A 9 -10.90 41.31 50.14
CA ILE A 9 -9.98 42.44 49.86
C ILE A 9 -9.68 42.46 48.35
N ALA A 10 -9.78 43.66 47.78
CA ALA A 10 -9.51 43.99 46.39
C ALA A 10 -8.01 44.09 46.12
N SER A 11 -7.57 43.71 44.92
CA SER A 11 -6.24 44.07 44.41
C SER A 11 -6.40 44.70 43.03
N GLY A 12 -5.88 45.91 42.92
CA GLY A 12 -5.96 46.76 41.73
C GLY A 12 -5.20 46.19 40.54
N VAL A 13 -5.77 46.45 39.38
CA VAL A 13 -5.19 46.20 38.06
C VAL A 13 -4.08 47.23 37.81
N LEU A 14 -2.86 46.77 37.57
CA LEU A 14 -1.81 47.58 36.95
C LEU A 14 -1.59 47.05 35.53
N THR A 15 -2.16 47.75 34.57
CA THR A 15 -1.88 47.62 33.14
C THR A 15 -0.45 48.06 32.84
N ALA A 16 0.33 47.21 32.19
CA ALA A 16 1.52 47.61 31.45
C ALA A 16 1.57 46.85 30.12
N THR A 17 1.24 47.59 29.07
CA THR A 17 1.26 47.22 27.66
C THR A 17 2.69 46.95 27.20
N ILE A 18 2.94 45.76 26.63
CA ILE A 18 4.18 45.48 25.89
C ILE A 18 3.93 45.88 24.43
N ILE A 19 4.58 46.93 23.97
CA ILE A 19 4.79 47.21 22.53
C ILE A 19 6.28 47.07 22.27
N ALA A 20 6.60 46.17 21.35
CA ALA A 20 7.94 46.00 20.79
C ALA A 20 8.33 47.23 19.95
N SER A 21 9.61 47.61 20.01
CA SER A 21 10.32 48.22 18.87
C SER A 21 11.82 48.04 19.05
N ALA A 22 12.46 47.65 17.95
CA ALA A 22 13.89 47.45 17.78
C ALA A 22 14.69 48.74 18.01
N ILE A 23 16.00 48.62 18.28
CA ILE A 23 17.10 49.31 17.58
C ILE A 23 18.43 48.68 18.04
N THR A 24 19.31 48.51 17.05
CA THR A 24 20.67 48.00 17.06
C THR A 24 21.70 48.93 17.74
N THR A 25 22.89 48.35 17.99
CA THR A 25 24.22 48.97 18.21
C THR A 25 24.44 49.82 19.48
N SER A 26 25.26 49.31 20.40
CA SER A 26 26.66 49.76 20.62
C SER A 26 27.14 49.32 22.00
N MET A 27 28.31 48.67 22.08
CA MET A 27 29.01 48.40 23.34
C MET A 27 29.24 49.70 24.12
N PRO A 28 29.31 49.63 25.46
CA PRO A 28 30.62 49.90 26.04
C PRO A 28 31.01 48.88 27.12
N PHE A 29 32.31 48.58 27.14
CA PHE A 29 33.02 48.03 28.29
C PHE A 29 32.65 48.79 29.56
N ASN A 30 32.27 48.09 30.62
CA ASN A 30 32.48 48.56 31.98
C ASN A 30 32.85 47.42 32.92
N VAL A 31 33.95 47.68 33.60
CA VAL A 31 34.63 46.92 34.65
C VAL A 31 33.62 46.51 35.74
N LEU A 32 33.57 45.23 36.08
CA LEU A 32 32.85 44.70 37.24
C LEU A 32 33.84 44.20 38.28
N THR A 33 33.92 44.96 39.35
CA THR A 33 34.60 44.67 40.63
C THR A 33 34.08 43.36 41.24
N ALA A 34 34.99 42.44 41.53
CA ALA A 34 34.70 41.22 42.27
C ALA A 34 34.32 41.54 43.72
N LYS A 35 33.19 41.01 44.17
CA LYS A 35 32.82 40.90 45.57
C LYS A 35 32.55 39.42 45.83
N ALA A 36 33.47 38.76 46.52
CA ALA A 36 33.28 37.39 47.01
C ALA A 36 33.47 37.39 48.53
N VAL A 37 32.49 36.80 49.19
CA VAL A 37 32.33 36.65 50.65
C VAL A 37 33.19 35.48 51.12
N GLU A 38 33.83 35.63 52.28
CA GLU A 38 34.60 34.60 52.98
C GLU A 38 33.68 33.48 53.49
N GLU A 39 34.03 32.21 53.21
CA GLU A 39 33.74 31.11 54.12
C GLU A 39 34.80 30.01 53.99
N SER A 40 35.31 29.57 55.15
CA SER A 40 36.46 28.69 55.33
C SER A 40 36.07 27.21 55.31
N VAL A 41 36.75 26.38 54.51
CA VAL A 41 36.99 24.95 54.83
C VAL A 41 38.39 24.56 54.35
N ASN A 42 39.14 23.90 55.23
CA ASN A 42 40.54 23.53 55.11
C ASN A 42 40.64 22.04 54.76
N THR A 43 41.29 21.65 53.65
CA THR A 43 42.31 20.58 53.52
C THR A 43 42.51 20.10 52.05
N SER A 44 43.74 20.27 51.58
CA SER A 44 44.44 19.55 50.49
C SER A 44 43.85 19.54 49.06
N SER A 45 44.61 20.15 48.14
CA SER A 45 44.56 20.04 46.66
C SER A 45 43.54 20.91 45.90
N GLU A 46 43.30 22.13 46.36
CA GLU A 46 42.37 23.07 45.73
C GLU A 46 42.89 23.66 44.41
N GLY A 47 41.99 23.69 43.41
CA GLY A 47 42.13 24.47 42.18
C GLY A 47 42.11 25.97 42.44
N VAL A 48 42.47 26.75 41.43
CA VAL A 48 42.71 28.20 41.52
C VAL A 48 41.48 28.95 42.05
N THR A 49 41.42 29.19 43.36
CA THR A 49 40.62 30.27 43.93
C THR A 49 41.29 31.59 43.57
N SER A 50 40.52 32.66 43.31
CA SER A 50 41.02 34.04 43.11
C SER A 50 41.64 34.67 44.37
N GLY A 51 42.16 33.86 45.28
CA GLY A 51 42.75 34.24 46.56
C GLY A 51 44.27 34.29 46.50
N ASN A 52 44.87 34.77 47.60
CA ASN A 52 46.32 34.82 47.76
C ASN A 52 46.90 33.39 47.76
N LEU A 53 47.74 33.08 46.78
CA LEU A 53 48.45 31.83 46.54
C LEU A 53 49.30 31.38 47.73
N PHE A 54 49.67 32.30 48.63
CA PHE A 54 50.30 31.95 49.91
C PHE A 54 49.36 31.18 50.86
N ASN A 55 48.05 31.21 50.64
CA ASN A 55 47.08 30.40 51.38
C ASN A 55 47.03 28.94 50.89
N ASN A 56 47.73 28.60 49.80
CA ASN A 56 47.85 27.23 49.29
C ASN A 56 49.22 26.64 49.68
N HIS A 57 49.22 25.41 50.21
CA HIS A 57 50.41 24.69 50.74
C HIS A 57 51.44 24.24 49.67
N GLY A 58 51.64 25.00 48.59
CA GLY A 58 52.33 24.54 47.38
C GLY A 58 53.67 25.24 47.04
N PHE A 59 54.08 26.29 47.76
CA PHE A 59 55.38 26.91 47.50
C PHE A 59 56.54 26.02 47.98
N VAL A 60 57.59 25.90 47.17
CA VAL A 60 58.80 25.10 47.44
C VAL A 60 60.07 25.85 46.99
N GLY A 61 61.20 25.56 47.62
CA GLY A 61 62.52 26.12 47.26
C GLY A 61 63.22 25.36 46.11
N SER A 62 64.49 25.68 45.88
CA SER A 62 65.32 25.07 44.83
C SER A 62 65.61 23.57 45.06
N GLU A 63 65.68 23.10 46.31
CA GLU A 63 66.10 21.71 46.62
C GLU A 63 65.12 20.85 47.44
N GLY A 64 63.95 21.34 47.88
CA GLY A 64 62.96 20.49 48.55
C GLY A 64 61.68 21.18 49.01
N THR A 65 60.74 20.38 49.54
CA THR A 65 59.42 20.79 50.04
C THR A 65 59.52 21.51 51.39
N LEU A 66 58.76 22.60 51.56
CA LEU A 66 58.57 23.26 52.86
C LEU A 66 57.80 22.31 53.80
N PRO A 67 58.28 22.02 55.03
CA PRO A 67 57.51 21.23 55.99
C PRO A 67 56.42 22.09 56.66
N GLY A 68 55.16 21.67 56.50
CA GLY A 68 54.04 21.91 57.44
C GLY A 68 53.73 23.36 57.84
N TRP A 69 52.92 24.07 57.05
CA TRP A 69 52.23 25.28 57.49
C TRP A 69 51.12 24.93 58.48
N ASN A 70 51.41 24.93 59.78
CA ASN A 70 50.40 25.01 60.84
C ASN A 70 50.98 25.89 61.95
N VAL A 71 50.95 27.20 61.74
CA VAL A 71 51.11 28.17 62.82
C VAL A 71 49.75 28.83 63.00
N SER A 72 49.03 28.43 64.04
CA SER A 72 47.87 29.19 64.50
C SER A 72 48.34 30.60 64.79
N TRP A 73 47.79 31.58 64.08
CA TRP A 73 48.12 33.00 64.23
C TRP A 73 47.74 33.51 65.63
N THR A 74 48.65 33.34 66.59
CA THR A 74 48.60 34.02 67.89
C THR A 74 49.84 34.89 68.01
N ALA A 75 49.63 36.16 68.35
CA ALA A 75 50.54 37.28 68.17
C ALA A 75 51.85 37.28 69.01
N ASP A 76 52.30 36.15 69.55
CA ASP A 76 53.37 36.14 70.57
C ASP A 76 54.57 35.20 70.28
N GLU A 77 54.65 34.58 69.11
CA GLU A 77 55.86 33.84 68.71
C GLU A 77 56.27 34.17 67.27
N ARG A 78 57.33 34.96 67.10
CA ARG A 78 58.00 35.16 65.80
C ARG A 78 58.74 33.87 65.41
N GLN A 79 58.02 32.87 64.92
CA GLN A 79 58.65 31.69 64.33
C GLN A 79 59.21 32.04 62.95
N THR A 80 60.51 32.35 62.90
CA THR A 80 61.29 32.32 61.66
C THR A 80 61.33 30.87 61.16
N ALA A 81 60.61 30.59 60.08
CA ALA A 81 60.80 29.36 59.34
C ALA A 81 62.15 29.45 58.59
N TYR A 82 63.24 29.14 59.30
CA TYR A 82 64.48 28.79 58.63
C TYR A 82 64.17 27.64 57.67
N LEU A 83 64.59 27.76 56.41
CA LEU A 83 64.78 26.60 55.52
C LEU A 83 65.87 25.71 56.16
N LYS A 84 65.54 25.00 57.23
CA LYS A 84 66.53 24.50 58.20
C LYS A 84 67.29 23.26 57.73
N ASP A 85 66.99 22.71 56.55
CA ASP A 85 67.63 21.47 56.06
C ASP A 85 68.05 21.45 54.59
N TYR A 86 68.16 22.59 53.89
CA TYR A 86 68.83 22.62 52.58
C TYR A 86 70.02 23.58 52.60
N LYS A 87 71.20 22.99 52.80
CA LYS A 87 72.49 23.66 52.77
C LYS A 87 72.93 23.81 51.32
N PHE A 88 72.85 25.03 50.78
CA PHE A 88 73.40 25.31 49.46
C PHE A 88 74.90 25.57 49.60
N TYR A 89 75.70 24.73 48.95
CA TYR A 89 77.14 24.84 48.90
C TYR A 89 77.56 25.41 47.54
N ASP A 90 78.55 26.29 47.51
CA ASP A 90 79.28 26.53 46.27
C ASP A 90 80.17 25.31 45.91
N MET A 91 80.81 25.31 44.74
CA MET A 91 81.70 24.21 44.31
C MET A 91 82.96 24.04 45.21
N SER A 92 83.13 24.90 46.22
CA SER A 92 84.19 24.91 47.22
C SER A 92 83.72 24.54 48.63
N GLY A 93 82.43 24.25 48.84
CA GLY A 93 81.88 23.81 50.12
C GLY A 93 81.60 24.92 51.14
N GLN A 94 81.49 26.19 50.74
CA GLN A 94 81.07 27.29 51.64
C GLN A 94 79.53 27.50 51.67
N TYR A 95 79.03 27.94 52.84
CA TYR A 95 77.63 27.99 53.26
C TYR A 95 76.88 29.25 52.76
N LEU A 96 75.61 29.10 52.37
CA LEU A 96 74.74 30.20 51.87
C LEU A 96 73.44 30.31 52.70
N GLU A 97 73.04 31.51 53.13
CA GLU A 97 71.81 31.76 53.92
C GLU A 97 70.72 32.49 53.11
N ASN A 98 69.68 31.79 52.65
CA ASN A 98 68.43 32.41 52.21
C ASN A 98 67.32 31.90 53.14
N TYR A 99 66.38 32.77 53.53
CA TYR A 99 65.28 32.36 54.40
C TYR A 99 63.99 33.13 54.08
N VAL A 100 62.88 32.60 54.59
CA VAL A 100 61.53 33.08 54.32
C VAL A 100 60.83 33.34 55.64
N THR A 101 60.21 34.50 55.78
CA THR A 101 59.47 34.88 56.99
C THR A 101 58.03 35.22 56.63
N PRO A 102 57.05 34.34 56.92
CA PRO A 102 55.63 34.67 56.80
C PRO A 102 55.23 35.79 57.77
N GLN A 103 54.29 36.65 57.36
CA GLN A 103 53.79 37.79 58.14
C GLN A 103 52.30 37.67 58.43
N SER A 104 51.84 38.28 59.54
CA SER A 104 50.44 38.18 60.03
C SER A 104 49.37 38.76 59.11
N ASP A 105 49.76 39.51 58.10
CA ASP A 105 48.89 40.11 57.08
C ASP A 105 48.78 39.27 55.80
N GLN A 106 49.13 37.97 55.86
CA GLN A 106 49.17 37.06 54.70
C GLN A 106 50.22 37.47 53.63
N SER A 107 51.20 38.29 54.01
CA SER A 107 52.40 38.56 53.21
C SER A 107 53.59 37.68 53.63
N LEU A 108 54.67 37.74 52.85
CA LEU A 108 55.85 36.91 53.05
C LEU A 108 57.11 37.68 52.70
N ASP A 109 58.08 37.70 53.60
CA ASP A 109 59.41 38.24 53.35
C ASP A 109 60.33 37.15 52.82
N LEU A 110 60.99 37.42 51.69
CA LEU A 110 62.05 36.59 51.15
C LEU A 110 63.38 37.33 51.32
N THR A 111 64.27 36.74 52.12
CA THR A 111 65.58 37.31 52.42
C THR A 111 66.69 36.56 51.70
N HIS A 112 67.53 37.32 51.02
CA HIS A 112 68.75 36.87 50.37
C HIS A 112 69.99 37.35 51.13
N LYS A 113 71.02 36.52 51.28
CA LYS A 113 72.35 36.91 51.78
C LYS A 113 73.45 36.65 50.75
N ARG A 114 74.22 37.69 50.40
CA ARG A 114 75.34 37.56 49.45
C ARG A 114 76.59 37.03 50.16
N VAL A 115 77.18 35.93 49.69
CA VAL A 115 78.32 35.27 50.37
C VAL A 115 79.58 35.10 49.50
N THR A 116 79.47 35.22 48.17
CA THR A 116 80.61 35.20 47.22
C THR A 116 80.40 36.23 46.08
N ASP A 117 81.43 36.45 45.24
CA ASP A 117 81.46 37.58 44.30
C ASP A 117 80.55 37.45 43.06
N ASN A 118 79.71 36.42 42.95
CA ASN A 118 78.69 36.26 41.92
C ASN A 118 77.32 35.94 42.55
N GLY A 119 76.58 36.98 42.90
CA GLY A 119 75.34 36.98 43.71
C GLY A 119 74.40 35.79 43.45
N HIS A 120 74.04 35.11 44.54
CA HIS A 120 73.09 34.01 44.53
C HIS A 120 71.64 34.54 44.57
N ILE A 121 70.68 33.77 44.06
CA ILE A 121 69.28 34.19 43.97
C ILE A 121 68.47 33.48 45.05
N ALA A 122 67.76 34.22 45.89
CA ALA A 122 66.71 33.65 46.72
C ALA A 122 65.48 33.40 45.85
N TYR A 123 64.87 32.23 45.97
CA TYR A 123 63.89 31.74 45.01
C TYR A 123 62.79 30.90 45.66
N LEU A 124 61.54 31.23 45.35
CA LEU A 124 60.34 30.49 45.70
C LEU A 124 59.57 30.13 44.44
N ARG A 125 59.00 28.91 44.38
CA ARG A 125 58.12 28.50 43.29
C ARG A 125 56.91 27.74 43.76
N GLN A 126 55.79 27.86 43.05
CA GLN A 126 54.61 27.04 43.24
C GLN A 126 54.12 26.55 41.88
N ASN A 127 53.72 25.28 41.81
CA ASN A 127 53.06 24.77 40.62
C ASN A 127 51.55 24.85 40.82
N ILE A 128 50.85 25.26 39.77
CA ILE A 128 49.42 25.54 39.75
C ILE A 128 48.82 24.73 38.62
N ASN A 129 47.72 24.03 38.87
CA ASN A 129 47.00 23.32 37.82
C ASN A 129 46.16 24.32 37.04
N VAL A 130 46.20 24.22 35.71
CA VAL A 130 45.54 25.14 34.76
C VAL A 130 44.96 24.38 33.58
N ILE A 131 44.19 25.05 32.74
CA ILE A 131 43.59 24.52 31.51
C ILE A 131 44.45 24.95 30.32
N PRO A 132 44.99 24.02 29.51
CA PRO A 132 45.69 24.39 28.27
C PRO A 132 44.79 25.23 27.35
N GLY A 133 45.32 26.33 26.81
CA GLY A 133 44.62 27.27 25.94
C GLY A 133 44.03 28.47 26.67
N HIS A 134 43.77 28.38 27.97
CA HIS A 134 43.24 29.49 28.77
C HIS A 134 44.31 30.54 29.10
N ARG A 135 43.87 31.79 29.24
CA ARG A 135 44.67 32.93 29.71
C ARG A 135 44.54 33.07 31.22
N TYR A 136 45.68 33.23 31.89
CA TYR A 136 45.78 33.41 33.32
C TYR A 136 46.46 34.74 33.64
N ALA A 137 45.84 35.53 34.52
CA ALA A 137 46.44 36.76 35.05
C ALA A 137 47.10 36.49 36.40
N LEU A 138 48.41 36.64 36.49
CA LEU A 138 49.18 36.65 37.73
C LEU A 138 49.29 38.10 38.22
N SER A 139 48.99 38.35 39.50
CA SER A 139 49.20 39.62 40.20
C SER A 139 50.03 39.38 41.45
N ILE A 140 51.05 40.20 41.71
CA ILE A 140 51.95 40.09 42.86
C ILE A 140 52.26 41.50 43.37
N ASP A 141 51.95 41.78 44.62
CA ASP A 141 52.45 42.97 45.29
C ASP A 141 53.82 42.66 45.90
N TYR A 142 54.77 43.57 45.75
CA TYR A 142 56.12 43.44 46.30
C TYR A 142 56.64 44.76 46.84
N LYS A 143 57.40 44.70 47.93
CA LYS A 143 57.90 45.88 48.64
C LYS A 143 59.26 45.58 49.25
N TYR A 144 60.21 46.47 49.03
CA TYR A 144 61.51 46.39 49.70
C TYR A 144 61.38 46.63 51.21
N VAL A 145 62.06 45.80 52.00
CA VAL A 145 62.03 45.84 53.48
C VAL A 145 63.37 46.33 54.04
N SER A 146 64.49 45.71 53.68
CA SER A 146 65.82 46.04 54.22
C SER A 146 66.97 45.56 53.34
N GLY A 147 68.18 46.14 53.47
CA GLY A 147 69.41 45.80 52.73
C GLY A 147 70.14 47.03 52.16
N ALA A 148 71.01 46.85 51.17
CA ALA A 148 71.47 47.97 50.32
C ALA A 148 70.43 48.22 49.20
N ALA A 149 70.35 49.45 48.69
CA ALA A 149 69.23 49.92 47.86
C ALA A 149 69.18 49.35 46.42
N LEU A 150 69.78 48.18 46.15
CA LEU A 150 69.97 47.61 44.81
C LEU A 150 69.35 46.20 44.63
N GLU A 151 68.47 45.78 45.54
CA GLU A 151 67.74 44.52 45.38
C GLU A 151 66.87 44.53 44.13
N LYS A 152 66.97 43.44 43.35
CA LYS A 152 66.12 43.21 42.18
C LYS A 152 65.25 41.98 42.39
N VAL A 153 64.01 42.07 41.93
CA VAL A 153 63.08 40.95 41.90
C VAL A 153 62.86 40.46 40.48
N GLN A 154 62.56 39.17 40.35
CA GLN A 154 62.11 38.61 39.08
C GLN A 154 60.92 37.70 39.35
N PHE A 155 59.86 37.89 38.58
CA PHE A 155 58.66 37.07 38.62
C PHE A 155 58.58 36.29 37.32
N ARG A 156 58.38 34.98 37.39
CA ARG A 156 58.20 34.16 36.18
C ARG A 156 56.99 33.26 36.30
N THR A 157 56.19 33.23 35.25
CA THR A 157 55.24 32.16 35.01
C THR A 157 55.81 31.26 33.94
N ILE A 158 55.94 29.97 34.23
CA ILE A 158 56.60 28.98 33.39
C ILE A 158 55.62 27.87 33.07
N ASP A 159 55.62 27.38 31.84
CA ASP A 159 54.95 26.12 31.51
C ASP A 159 55.71 24.97 32.19
N ARG A 160 55.08 24.25 33.12
CA ARG A 160 55.78 23.23 33.91
C ARG A 160 56.28 22.07 33.04
N ARG A 161 55.56 21.73 31.97
CA ARG A 161 55.86 20.57 31.12
C ARG A 161 57.04 20.86 30.20
N THR A 162 57.10 22.04 29.59
CA THR A 162 58.16 22.42 28.65
C THR A 162 59.30 23.19 29.30
N ASN A 163 59.09 23.68 30.54
CA ASN A 163 59.98 24.57 31.27
C ASN A 163 60.25 25.91 30.55
N ALA A 164 59.38 26.30 29.61
CA ALA A 164 59.45 27.57 28.89
C ALA A 164 58.85 28.72 29.73
N ALA A 165 59.55 29.85 29.81
CA ALA A 165 59.00 31.06 30.44
C ALA A 165 57.91 31.65 29.55
N LEU A 166 56.73 31.88 30.13
CA LEU A 166 55.55 32.43 29.46
C LEU A 166 55.35 33.93 29.76
N SER A 167 55.92 34.43 30.86
CA SER A 167 55.93 35.85 31.22
C SER A 167 57.31 36.48 31.00
N ASP A 168 57.37 37.83 30.98
CA ASP A 168 58.63 38.57 30.97
C ASP A 168 59.53 38.12 32.14
N SER A 169 60.79 37.84 31.84
CA SER A 169 61.82 37.43 32.79
C SER A 169 62.80 38.55 33.13
N SER A 170 62.44 39.80 32.90
CA SER A 170 63.30 40.94 33.27
C SER A 170 63.41 41.06 34.79
N TRP A 171 64.59 41.45 35.26
CA TRP A 171 64.80 41.81 36.66
C TRP A 171 64.25 43.22 36.89
N LEU A 172 63.31 43.35 37.82
CA LEU A 172 62.69 44.60 38.22
C LEU A 172 63.38 45.15 39.46
N SER A 173 63.48 46.46 39.59
CA SER A 173 64.07 47.05 40.80
C SER A 173 63.07 47.06 41.97
N ALA A 174 63.55 46.65 43.14
CA ALA A 174 62.79 46.75 44.38
C ALA A 174 62.89 48.15 45.02
N ASP A 175 63.62 49.10 44.41
CA ASP A 175 64.03 50.38 45.01
C ASP A 175 62.92 51.13 45.77
N ASN A 176 63.28 51.60 46.98
CA ASN A 176 62.50 52.42 47.93
C ASN A 176 61.32 51.67 48.62
N PRO A 177 60.94 51.95 49.89
CA PRO A 177 59.98 51.15 50.65
C PRO A 177 58.51 51.40 50.23
N VAL A 178 58.25 51.64 48.95
CA VAL A 178 56.91 51.79 48.37
C VAL A 178 56.50 50.45 47.75
N ALA A 179 55.30 49.97 48.07
CA ALA A 179 54.78 48.75 47.47
C ALA A 179 54.52 48.95 45.98
N LYS A 180 54.93 47.99 45.15
CA LYS A 180 54.73 47.94 43.70
C LYS A 180 53.93 46.68 43.36
N THR A 181 53.14 46.72 42.29
CA THR A 181 52.39 45.57 41.80
C THR A 181 52.96 45.10 40.47
N TYR A 182 53.29 43.83 40.37
CA TYR A 182 53.58 43.15 39.13
C TYR A 182 52.33 42.41 38.65
N THR A 183 51.93 42.66 37.40
CA THR A 183 50.89 41.89 36.73
C THR A 183 51.40 41.28 35.45
N SER A 184 51.03 40.03 35.17
CA SER A 184 51.29 39.41 33.87
C SER A 184 50.10 38.57 33.44
N THR A 185 49.85 38.49 32.14
CA THR A 185 48.86 37.58 31.56
C THR A 185 49.57 36.58 30.67
N VAL A 186 49.33 35.30 30.88
CA VAL A 186 49.94 34.21 30.09
C VAL A 186 48.88 33.25 29.59
N THR A 187 49.08 32.68 28.41
CA THR A 187 48.26 31.57 27.93
C THR A 187 48.92 30.26 28.34
N ALA A 188 48.20 29.39 29.04
CA ALA A 188 48.71 28.09 29.44
C ALA A 188 48.88 27.18 28.21
N SER A 189 50.08 26.66 27.97
CA SER A 189 50.32 25.65 26.91
C SER A 189 50.27 24.20 27.41
N SER A 190 50.03 24.00 28.70
CA SER A 190 49.90 22.70 29.37
C SER A 190 48.96 22.81 30.57
N ASN A 191 48.73 21.69 31.25
CA ASN A 191 47.82 21.61 32.39
C ASN A 191 48.44 22.06 33.72
N SER A 192 49.67 22.59 33.70
CA SER A 192 50.33 23.11 34.91
C SER A 192 51.27 24.28 34.60
N LEU A 193 51.06 25.38 35.30
CA LEU A 193 52.00 26.50 35.35
C LEU A 193 52.86 26.41 36.60
N ARG A 194 54.03 27.02 36.55
CA ARG A 194 54.88 27.30 37.71
C ARG A 194 55.03 28.80 37.86
N VAL A 195 54.59 29.35 38.98
CA VAL A 195 54.87 30.73 39.39
C VAL A 195 56.15 30.73 40.20
N GLU A 196 57.05 31.66 39.90
CA GLU A 196 58.33 31.84 40.56
C GLU A 196 58.49 33.27 41.07
N LEU A 197 58.93 33.41 42.32
CA LEU A 197 59.28 34.67 42.98
C LEU A 197 60.77 34.64 43.28
N LYS A 198 61.53 35.63 42.81
CA LYS A 198 62.98 35.68 42.98
C LYS A 198 63.45 37.02 43.52
N VAL A 199 64.51 36.99 44.33
CA VAL A 199 65.21 38.16 44.86
C VAL A 199 66.72 37.97 44.64
N ILE A 200 67.41 39.02 44.17
CA ILE A 200 68.86 39.05 44.01
C ILE A 200 69.42 40.41 44.42
N GLY A 201 70.50 40.38 45.19
CA GLY A 201 71.29 41.57 45.52
C GLY A 201 72.28 41.90 44.40
N PHE A 202 72.14 43.06 43.76
CA PHE A 202 73.01 43.50 42.66
C PHE A 202 74.06 44.49 43.20
N ASN A 203 75.35 44.13 43.12
CA ASN A 203 76.50 44.93 43.60
C ASN A 203 76.58 45.16 45.13
N ASP A 204 75.83 44.42 45.95
CA ASP A 204 75.92 44.55 47.41
C ASP A 204 77.25 44.01 47.95
N ALA A 205 77.74 44.50 49.08
CA ALA A 205 78.95 43.92 49.69
C ALA A 205 78.73 42.47 50.15
N ILE A 206 79.77 41.65 50.13
CA ILE A 206 79.72 40.29 50.68
C ILE A 206 79.34 40.37 52.17
N GLY A 207 78.34 39.59 52.59
CA GLY A 207 77.80 39.54 53.95
C GLY A 207 76.53 40.37 54.19
N VAL A 208 76.08 41.15 53.20
CA VAL A 208 74.85 41.96 53.30
C VAL A 208 73.61 41.11 53.02
N GLU A 209 72.57 41.34 53.82
CA GLU A 209 71.25 40.73 53.64
C GLU A 209 70.28 41.73 53.00
N GLY A 210 69.49 41.26 52.04
CA GLY A 210 68.43 42.00 51.39
C GLY A 210 67.10 41.27 51.51
N THR A 211 66.04 42.00 51.87
CA THR A 211 64.71 41.43 52.12
C THR A 211 63.65 42.16 51.30
N VAL A 212 62.83 41.37 50.59
CA VAL A 212 61.66 41.86 49.87
C VAL A 212 60.42 41.13 50.37
N ASN A 213 59.41 41.92 50.73
CA ASN A 213 58.08 41.44 51.07
C ASN A 213 57.27 41.18 49.79
N PHE A 214 56.51 40.10 49.77
CA PHE A 214 55.53 39.76 48.74
C PHE A 214 54.16 39.61 49.38
N SER A 215 53.13 40.18 48.77
CA SER A 215 51.73 40.09 49.21
C SER A 215 50.80 39.97 48.00
N ASN A 216 49.52 39.62 48.24
CA ASN A 216 48.48 39.53 47.22
C ASN A 216 48.86 38.72 45.97
N VAL A 217 49.69 37.68 46.14
CA VAL A 217 50.15 36.83 45.04
C VAL A 217 48.95 36.03 44.58
N SER A 218 48.36 36.34 43.43
CA SER A 218 47.13 35.70 42.96
C SER A 218 47.24 35.34 41.49
N ILE A 219 46.60 34.24 41.08
CA ILE A 219 46.44 33.90 39.67
C ILE A 219 44.95 33.71 39.39
N VAL A 220 44.46 34.25 38.28
CA VAL A 220 43.03 34.21 37.90
C VAL A 220 42.90 33.70 36.47
N ASP A 221 42.03 32.72 36.25
CA ASP A 221 41.64 32.29 34.91
C ASP A 221 40.74 33.35 34.27
N LEU A 222 41.21 33.99 33.20
CA LEU A 222 40.47 35.03 32.49
C LEU A 222 39.48 34.46 31.46
N ASP A 223 39.58 33.18 31.13
CA ASP A 223 38.77 32.52 30.11
C ASP A 223 37.79 31.49 30.72
N ALA A 224 37.66 31.46 32.05
CA ALA A 224 36.64 30.67 32.74
C ALA A 224 35.23 31.10 32.28
N THR A 225 34.40 30.12 31.90
CA THR A 225 33.04 30.37 31.43
C THR A 225 32.07 30.18 32.59
N ASP A 226 31.14 31.13 32.77
CA ASP A 226 30.05 30.98 33.74
C ASP A 226 29.26 29.70 33.49
N ILE A 227 28.90 29.02 34.58
CA ILE A 227 28.05 27.83 34.50
C ILE A 227 26.58 28.24 34.35
N SER A 228 25.94 27.67 33.33
CA SER A 228 24.50 27.79 33.06
C SER A 228 23.82 26.44 33.23
N ILE A 229 22.52 26.47 33.50
CA ILE A 229 21.66 25.29 33.59
C ILE A 229 20.38 25.59 32.80
N GLY A 230 20.01 24.68 31.91
CA GLY A 230 18.78 24.75 31.12
C GLY A 230 17.53 24.59 31.99
N ALA A 231 16.38 25.03 31.48
CA ALA A 231 15.11 24.81 32.16
C ALA A 231 14.83 23.30 32.27
N ILE A 232 14.39 22.87 33.45
CA ILE A 232 14.10 21.46 33.76
C ILE A 232 12.67 21.33 34.27
N ASN A 233 12.00 20.22 33.91
CA ASN A 233 10.68 19.89 34.40
C ASN A 233 10.59 18.43 34.87
N THR A 234 9.44 18.04 35.43
CA THR A 234 9.21 16.69 35.98
C THR A 234 9.34 15.54 34.97
N LYS A 235 9.36 15.83 33.66
CA LYS A 235 9.58 14.84 32.59
C LYS A 235 11.03 14.82 32.09
N SER A 236 11.86 15.80 32.44
CA SER A 236 13.26 15.88 32.02
C SER A 236 14.08 14.71 32.57
N THR A 237 14.87 14.09 31.70
CA THR A 237 15.79 12.98 32.02
C THR A 237 17.25 13.36 31.83
N ALA A 238 17.51 14.64 31.58
CA ALA A 238 18.85 15.18 31.43
C ALA A 238 18.86 16.65 31.84
N VAL A 239 20.02 17.11 32.31
CA VAL A 239 20.34 18.51 32.51
C VAL A 239 21.25 18.96 31.39
N THR A 240 20.89 20.04 30.72
CA THR A 240 21.73 20.70 29.72
C THR A 240 22.24 22.02 30.25
N GLY A 241 23.34 22.51 29.70
CA GLY A 241 23.86 23.83 30.03
C GLY A 241 25.22 24.07 29.41
N SER A 242 25.88 25.12 29.85
CA SER A 242 27.23 25.48 29.46
C SER A 242 28.09 25.71 30.70
N ALA A 243 29.40 25.47 30.59
CA ALA A 243 30.40 25.79 31.59
C ALA A 243 31.76 25.87 30.88
N THR A 244 32.85 25.91 31.64
CA THR A 244 34.21 25.92 31.08
C THR A 244 34.44 24.71 30.14
N PRO A 245 35.04 24.87 28.94
CA PRO A 245 35.31 23.74 28.04
C PRO A 245 36.12 22.61 28.67
N ASN A 246 35.75 21.37 28.36
CA ASN A 246 36.35 20.14 28.91
C ASN A 246 36.31 20.02 30.45
N ALA A 247 35.50 20.84 31.14
CA ALA A 247 35.35 20.81 32.58
C ALA A 247 34.46 19.65 33.02
N LYS A 248 34.75 19.12 34.21
CA LYS A 248 33.92 18.11 34.86
C LYS A 248 32.75 18.78 35.56
N ILE A 249 31.54 18.34 35.25
CA ILE A 249 30.30 18.85 35.81
C ILE A 249 29.62 17.77 36.64
N ASP A 250 29.30 18.09 37.89
CA ASP A 250 28.52 17.25 38.79
C ASP A 250 27.14 17.89 39.03
N VAL A 251 26.07 17.09 38.93
CA VAL A 251 24.68 17.54 39.07
C VAL A 251 24.07 16.93 40.33
N PHE A 252 23.41 17.76 41.13
CA PHE A 252 22.82 17.40 42.41
C PHE A 252 21.33 17.76 42.47
N ALA A 253 20.54 16.93 43.16
CA ALA A 253 19.22 17.30 43.67
C ALA A 253 19.32 17.48 45.19
N GLY A 254 19.24 18.73 45.67
CA GLY A 254 19.64 19.05 47.04
C GLY A 254 21.12 18.70 47.27
N GLU A 255 21.39 17.80 48.22
CA GLU A 255 22.75 17.32 48.53
C GLU A 255 23.12 16.01 47.79
N GLU A 256 22.15 15.32 47.18
CA GLU A 256 22.38 14.04 46.52
C GLU A 256 22.90 14.26 45.09
N LYS A 257 24.02 13.63 44.76
CA LYS A 257 24.55 13.64 43.40
C LYS A 257 23.75 12.70 42.51
N ILE A 258 23.10 13.26 41.49
CA ILE A 258 22.20 12.53 40.57
C ILE A 258 22.78 12.35 39.16
N GLY A 259 23.88 13.02 38.83
CA GLY A 259 24.53 12.91 37.52
C GLY A 259 25.94 13.49 37.52
N SER A 260 26.74 13.11 36.52
CA SER A 260 28.07 13.66 36.27
C SER A 260 28.40 13.55 34.79
N GLY A 261 29.15 14.50 34.26
CA GLY A 261 29.64 14.49 32.89
C GLY A 261 30.74 15.51 32.67
N THR A 262 31.09 15.74 31.42
CA THR A 262 32.06 16.77 31.02
C THR A 262 31.45 17.65 29.95
N THR A 263 31.85 18.92 29.92
CA THR A 263 31.55 19.79 28.78
C THR A 263 32.37 19.37 27.55
N ASN A 264 31.84 19.67 26.36
CA ASN A 264 32.56 19.51 25.11
C ASN A 264 33.58 20.66 24.88
N GLU A 265 34.25 20.66 23.73
CA GLU A 265 35.21 21.71 23.35
C GLU A 265 34.59 23.12 23.24
N ALA A 266 33.27 23.20 23.06
CA ALA A 266 32.52 24.45 23.04
C ALA A 266 31.97 24.86 24.42
N GLY A 267 32.21 24.08 25.48
CA GLY A 267 31.72 24.36 26.82
C GLY A 267 30.29 23.89 27.09
N GLU A 268 29.64 23.16 26.18
CA GLU A 268 28.27 22.66 26.38
C GLU A 268 28.27 21.28 27.06
N TYR A 269 27.32 21.03 27.94
CA TYR A 269 27.11 19.73 28.58
C TYR A 269 25.66 19.25 28.46
N THR A 270 25.49 17.93 28.42
CA THR A 270 24.21 17.23 28.60
C THR A 270 24.46 16.04 29.49
N ILE A 271 23.83 16.02 30.66
CA ILE A 271 24.07 15.03 31.72
C ILE A 271 22.75 14.32 32.01
N SER A 272 22.71 13.02 31.74
CA SER A 272 21.55 12.19 32.06
C SER A 272 21.32 12.16 33.58
N ILE A 273 20.07 12.32 33.99
CA ILE A 273 19.62 12.27 35.38
C ILE A 273 18.29 11.50 35.48
N PRO A 274 17.96 10.90 36.64
CA PRO A 274 16.60 10.42 36.89
C PRO A 274 15.61 11.60 36.90
N GLN A 275 14.35 11.34 36.53
CA GLN A 275 13.27 12.33 36.63
C GLN A 275 13.12 12.81 38.06
N GLN A 276 12.80 14.10 38.20
CA GLN A 276 12.74 14.78 39.49
C GLN A 276 11.32 15.26 39.77
N ALA A 277 10.95 15.29 41.05
CA ALA A 277 9.70 15.87 41.48
C ALA A 277 9.67 17.39 41.22
N LYS A 278 8.47 17.95 41.13
CA LYS A 278 8.25 19.40 41.03
C LYS A 278 8.85 20.09 42.26
N ASP A 279 9.37 21.29 42.05
CA ASP A 279 9.99 22.15 43.06
C ASP A 279 11.35 21.62 43.61
N THR A 280 11.84 20.47 43.14
CA THR A 280 13.21 20.02 43.46
C THR A 280 14.23 21.04 42.94
N VAL A 281 15.19 21.43 43.79
CA VAL A 281 16.31 22.30 43.42
C VAL A 281 17.43 21.46 42.84
N ILE A 282 17.81 21.77 41.61
CA ILE A 282 18.91 21.12 40.88
C ILE A 282 20.10 22.06 40.82
N THR A 283 21.26 21.56 41.23
CA THR A 283 22.53 22.28 41.23
C THR A 283 23.49 21.63 40.26
N ALA A 284 23.97 22.36 39.25
CA ALA A 284 25.12 21.95 38.45
C ALA A 284 26.37 22.65 38.99
N LYS A 285 27.46 21.89 39.17
CA LYS A 285 28.73 22.36 39.70
C LYS A 285 29.86 22.02 38.73
N ASP A 286 30.61 23.03 38.32
CA ASP A 286 31.87 22.87 37.59
C ASP A 286 32.98 22.59 38.60
N ASP A 287 33.51 21.37 38.58
CA ASP A 287 34.56 20.94 39.49
C ASP A 287 35.92 21.55 39.18
N THR A 288 36.13 22.03 37.95
CA THR A 288 37.37 22.65 37.49
C THR A 288 37.45 24.10 37.95
N SER A 289 36.40 24.90 37.70
CA SER A 289 36.34 26.32 38.08
C SER A 289 35.73 26.57 39.47
N LYS A 290 35.11 25.54 40.09
CA LYS A 290 34.31 25.61 41.33
C LYS A 290 33.06 26.48 41.25
N LEU A 291 32.69 26.95 40.05
CA LEU A 291 31.44 27.66 39.83
C LEU A 291 30.25 26.70 39.94
N SER A 292 29.09 27.21 40.37
CA SER A 292 27.85 26.43 40.40
C SER A 292 26.64 27.28 40.02
N LYS A 293 25.60 26.62 39.50
CA LYS A 293 24.30 27.22 39.19
C LYS A 293 23.17 26.33 39.65
N THR A 294 22.10 26.95 40.13
CA THR A 294 20.89 26.25 40.54
C THR A 294 19.70 26.58 39.63
N THR A 295 18.77 25.63 39.52
CA THR A 295 17.43 25.81 38.93
C THR A 295 16.42 25.01 39.73
N THR A 296 15.13 25.22 39.47
CA THR A 296 14.04 24.52 40.14
C THR A 296 13.21 23.75 39.11
N VAL A 297 12.85 22.51 39.44
CA VAL A 297 12.08 21.64 38.55
C VAL A 297 10.65 22.16 38.41
N ALA A 298 10.29 22.60 37.21
CA ALA A 298 8.92 22.99 36.87
C ALA A 298 8.02 21.76 36.65
N GLN A 299 6.70 21.94 36.68
CA GLN A 299 5.78 20.87 36.28
C GLN A 299 5.82 20.66 34.76
N GLY A 300 6.09 19.42 34.33
CA GLY A 300 5.95 18.99 32.94
C GLY A 300 4.54 18.47 32.64
N ILE A 301 4.16 18.49 31.36
CA ILE A 301 2.89 17.91 30.87
C ILE A 301 3.16 17.15 29.58
N SER A 302 2.60 15.95 29.45
CA SER A 302 2.67 15.13 28.24
C SER A 302 1.89 15.78 27.10
N GLN A 303 2.43 15.63 25.89
CA GLN A 303 1.81 16.16 24.68
C GLN A 303 0.43 15.52 24.45
N THR A 304 -0.57 16.37 24.26
CA THR A 304 -1.93 15.94 23.89
C THR A 304 -1.95 15.51 22.43
N THR A 305 -2.76 14.51 22.11
CA THR A 305 -3.01 14.02 20.75
C THR A 305 -4.50 13.86 20.51
N ILE A 306 -4.89 13.82 19.24
CA ILE A 306 -6.25 13.50 18.80
C ILE A 306 -6.10 12.35 17.80
N ASP A 307 -6.89 11.29 17.95
CA ASP A 307 -6.97 10.21 16.98
C ASP A 307 -7.68 10.68 15.69
N HIS A 308 -7.69 9.86 14.65
CA HIS A 308 -8.34 10.20 13.39
C HIS A 308 -9.82 10.59 13.59
N LEU A 309 -10.22 11.71 12.98
CA LEU A 309 -11.54 12.30 13.17
C LEU A 309 -12.22 12.54 11.81
N GLU A 310 -13.43 12.00 11.65
CA GLU A 310 -14.22 12.11 10.42
C GLU A 310 -15.52 12.86 10.69
N ALA A 311 -16.16 13.40 9.64
CA ALA A 311 -17.45 14.08 9.74
C ALA A 311 -18.56 13.16 10.27
N THR A 312 -18.38 11.84 10.15
CA THR A 312 -19.32 10.84 10.69
C THR A 312 -19.03 10.47 12.15
N SER A 313 -17.87 10.84 12.69
CA SER A 313 -17.45 10.52 14.06
C SER A 313 -18.42 11.07 15.09
N THR A 314 -18.81 10.21 16.03
CA THR A 314 -19.64 10.57 17.20
C THR A 314 -18.88 10.45 18.52
N VAL A 315 -17.58 10.19 18.44
CA VAL A 315 -16.66 10.06 19.56
C VAL A 315 -15.35 10.70 19.14
N ILE A 316 -14.72 11.42 20.07
CA ILE A 316 -13.34 11.88 19.95
C ILE A 316 -12.49 11.14 20.97
N SER A 317 -11.31 10.70 20.56
CA SER A 317 -10.34 10.04 21.43
C SER A 317 -8.92 10.53 21.17
N GLY A 318 -8.03 10.22 22.10
CA GLY A 318 -6.61 10.51 21.98
C GLY A 318 -5.89 10.27 23.29
N LYS A 319 -4.70 10.85 23.42
CA LYS A 319 -3.89 10.79 24.65
C LYS A 319 -3.61 12.19 25.19
N ALA A 320 -3.44 12.28 26.50
CA ALA A 320 -3.05 13.46 27.25
C ALA A 320 -2.25 13.04 28.49
N GLU A 321 -1.79 14.00 29.30
CA GLU A 321 -1.20 13.69 30.62
C GLU A 321 -2.20 12.87 31.47
N PRO A 322 -1.78 11.77 32.11
CA PRO A 322 -2.63 10.97 32.98
C PRO A 322 -3.39 11.81 34.01
N ASN A 323 -4.69 11.57 34.13
CA ASN A 323 -5.60 12.29 35.03
C ASN A 323 -5.76 13.81 34.73
N ALA A 324 -5.27 14.30 33.59
CA ALA A 324 -5.50 15.68 33.18
C ALA A 324 -6.98 15.93 32.86
N ASN A 325 -7.46 17.14 33.15
CA ASN A 325 -8.74 17.62 32.66
C ASN A 325 -8.62 17.94 31.17
N VAL A 326 -9.52 17.41 30.35
CA VAL A 326 -9.51 17.57 28.89
C VAL A 326 -10.76 18.32 28.46
N GLU A 327 -10.58 19.40 27.71
CA GLU A 327 -11.64 20.16 27.04
C GLU A 327 -11.50 20.03 25.54
N VAL A 328 -12.61 19.83 24.84
CA VAL A 328 -12.68 19.71 23.38
C VAL A 328 -13.53 20.84 22.83
N ARG A 329 -12.99 21.63 21.91
CA ARG A 329 -13.66 22.78 21.29
C ARG A 329 -13.60 22.71 19.77
N ASN A 330 -14.62 23.20 19.09
CA ASN A 330 -14.61 23.37 17.64
C ASN A 330 -13.96 24.71 17.22
N SER A 331 -13.94 25.00 15.91
CA SER A 331 -13.29 26.22 15.39
C SER A 331 -13.96 27.53 15.82
N GLU A 332 -15.24 27.49 16.19
CA GLU A 332 -15.98 28.63 16.76
C GLU A 332 -15.65 28.87 18.24
N GLY A 333 -14.88 27.99 18.87
CA GLY A 333 -14.54 28.02 20.29
C GLY A 333 -15.60 27.41 21.21
N THR A 334 -16.66 26.81 20.64
CA THR A 334 -17.73 26.14 21.38
C THR A 334 -17.19 24.87 22.05
N LEU A 335 -17.46 24.69 23.34
CA LEU A 335 -17.12 23.46 24.07
C LEU A 335 -18.06 22.34 23.65
N ILE A 336 -17.52 21.30 22.99
CA ILE A 336 -18.30 20.17 22.47
C ILE A 336 -18.17 18.90 23.32
N ALA A 337 -17.10 18.77 24.11
CA ALA A 337 -16.95 17.73 25.12
C ALA A 337 -15.95 18.16 26.21
N SER A 338 -16.07 17.54 27.39
CA SER A 338 -15.08 17.66 28.46
C SER A 338 -15.05 16.39 29.31
N GLY A 339 -13.92 16.13 29.97
CA GLY A 339 -13.75 15.01 30.87
C GLY A 339 -12.33 14.91 31.41
N GLN A 340 -11.93 13.74 31.89
CA GLN A 340 -10.57 13.48 32.34
C GLN A 340 -9.93 12.35 31.51
N ALA A 341 -8.63 12.48 31.22
CA ALA A 341 -7.84 11.36 30.75
C ALA A 341 -7.68 10.33 31.86
N ASN A 342 -7.68 9.05 31.52
CA ASN A 342 -7.52 7.97 32.50
C ASN A 342 -6.06 7.86 33.00
N ALA A 343 -5.79 6.91 33.89
CA ALA A 343 -4.46 6.70 34.48
C ALA A 343 -3.35 6.32 33.47
N SER A 344 -3.71 5.87 32.26
CA SER A 344 -2.75 5.63 31.18
C SER A 344 -2.65 6.81 30.19
N GLY A 345 -3.37 7.91 30.45
CA GLY A 345 -3.40 9.11 29.62
C GLY A 345 -4.38 9.04 28.44
N ALA A 346 -5.14 7.96 28.27
CA ALA A 346 -6.13 7.88 27.20
C ALA A 346 -7.43 8.60 27.58
N TYR A 347 -8.06 9.28 26.63
CA TYR A 347 -9.40 9.87 26.78
C TYR A 347 -10.29 9.46 25.61
N SER A 348 -11.60 9.39 25.85
CA SER A 348 -12.62 9.13 24.84
C SER A 348 -13.95 9.73 25.28
N PHE A 349 -14.49 10.67 24.50
CA PHE A 349 -15.72 11.38 24.83
C PHE A 349 -16.72 11.34 23.68
N PRO A 350 -18.01 11.16 23.96
CA PRO A 350 -19.05 11.31 22.94
C PRO A 350 -19.11 12.78 22.49
N ILE A 351 -19.23 12.99 21.18
CA ILE A 351 -19.43 14.30 20.55
C ILE A 351 -20.55 14.21 19.52
N ALA A 352 -21.19 15.35 19.22
CA ALA A 352 -22.02 15.44 18.02
C ALA A 352 -21.13 15.38 16.78
N ARG A 353 -21.69 14.97 15.64
CA ARG A 353 -21.00 15.05 14.34
C ARG A 353 -20.55 16.48 14.08
N GLN A 354 -19.36 16.61 13.54
CA GLN A 354 -18.75 17.89 13.19
C GLN A 354 -18.72 18.04 11.67
N GLU A 355 -18.80 19.27 11.19
CA GLU A 355 -18.78 19.55 9.75
C GLU A 355 -17.39 19.23 9.16
N PHE A 356 -17.36 18.89 7.87
CA PHE A 356 -16.09 18.71 7.15
C PHE A 356 -15.22 19.98 7.21
N ASP A 357 -13.91 19.79 7.34
CA ASP A 357 -12.89 20.84 7.47
C ASP A 357 -12.94 21.68 8.75
N ASP A 358 -13.91 21.42 9.66
CA ASP A 358 -13.93 22.03 10.98
C ASP A 358 -12.67 21.64 11.77
N THR A 359 -12.12 22.58 12.54
CA THR A 359 -10.89 22.38 13.31
C THR A 359 -11.24 22.13 14.76
N ILE A 360 -11.03 20.91 15.23
CA ILE A 360 -11.26 20.53 16.62
C ILE A 360 -9.96 20.68 17.41
N THR A 361 -10.03 21.44 18.49
CA THR A 361 -8.93 21.67 19.42
C THR A 361 -9.20 20.95 20.73
N VAL A 362 -8.25 20.13 21.18
CA VAL A 362 -8.27 19.49 22.48
C VAL A 362 -7.22 20.14 23.37
N THR A 363 -7.64 20.59 24.55
CA THR A 363 -6.77 21.19 25.57
C THR A 363 -6.78 20.32 26.81
N ALA A 364 -5.64 19.75 27.17
CA ALA A 364 -5.44 19.06 28.44
C ALA A 364 -4.78 20.00 29.45
N THR A 365 -5.30 20.01 30.68
CA THR A 365 -4.77 20.80 31.79
C THR A 365 -4.43 19.89 32.97
N PHE A 366 -3.20 19.96 33.46
CA PHE A 366 -2.73 19.23 34.63
C PHE A 366 -1.85 20.15 35.50
N GLU A 367 -2.22 20.30 36.77
CA GLU A 367 -1.53 21.18 37.74
C GLU A 367 -1.19 22.59 37.22
N GLY A 368 -2.10 23.21 36.47
CA GLY A 368 -1.94 24.57 35.94
C GLY A 368 -1.14 24.66 34.63
N GLN A 369 -0.57 23.56 34.14
CA GLN A 369 0.07 23.47 32.84
C GLN A 369 -0.93 23.00 31.78
N THR A 370 -0.80 23.48 30.54
CA THR A 370 -1.66 23.11 29.42
C THR A 370 -0.88 22.49 28.28
N SER A 371 -1.47 21.47 27.64
CA SER A 371 -1.01 20.92 26.36
C SER A 371 -2.19 20.89 25.39
N THR A 372 -1.94 21.20 24.12
CA THR A 372 -2.98 21.27 23.10
C THR A 372 -2.67 20.41 21.89
N ALA A 373 -3.72 19.93 21.25
CA ALA A 373 -3.70 19.31 19.93
C ALA A 373 -4.85 19.86 19.10
N SER A 374 -4.67 19.89 17.78
CA SER A 374 -5.72 20.27 16.85
C SER A 374 -5.75 19.33 15.66
N ALA A 375 -6.95 18.94 15.22
CA ALA A 375 -7.17 18.12 14.05
C ALA A 375 -8.33 18.68 13.22
N LYS A 376 -8.21 18.60 11.90
CA LYS A 376 -9.32 18.89 10.99
C LYS A 376 -10.19 17.66 10.82
N VAL A 377 -11.50 17.86 10.80
CA VAL A 377 -12.50 16.83 10.53
C VAL A 377 -12.41 16.44 9.06
N GLN A 378 -12.17 15.16 8.80
CA GLN A 378 -12.00 14.65 7.44
C GLN A 378 -13.30 14.06 6.89
N ASP A 379 -13.45 14.08 5.56
CA ASP A 379 -14.46 13.29 4.87
C ASP A 379 -13.75 12.21 4.08
N THR A 380 -14.01 10.94 4.38
CA THR A 380 -13.45 9.78 3.68
C THR A 380 -14.52 9.02 2.90
N THR A 381 -15.75 9.53 2.85
CA THR A 381 -16.88 8.85 2.24
C THR A 381 -16.71 8.75 0.72
N THR A 382 -17.19 7.64 0.15
CA THR A 382 -17.30 7.46 -1.31
C THR A 382 -18.78 7.46 -1.68
N PRO A 383 -19.23 8.28 -2.64
CA PRO A 383 -20.64 8.33 -3.02
C PRO A 383 -21.13 7.01 -3.59
N SER A 384 -22.42 6.73 -3.39
CA SER A 384 -23.09 5.66 -4.13
C SER A 384 -23.24 6.04 -5.60
N LYS A 385 -23.42 5.05 -6.50
CA LYS A 385 -23.67 5.37 -7.91
C LYS A 385 -24.96 6.21 -8.05
N PRO A 386 -24.97 7.25 -8.89
CA PRO A 386 -26.14 8.10 -9.06
C PRO A 386 -27.26 7.36 -9.80
N SER A 387 -28.51 7.76 -9.56
CA SER A 387 -29.66 7.28 -10.33
C SER A 387 -29.90 8.16 -11.54
N LEU A 388 -30.31 7.58 -12.67
CA LEU A 388 -30.62 8.32 -13.90
C LEU A 388 -32.09 8.11 -14.29
N ASN A 389 -32.73 9.18 -14.72
CA ASN A 389 -34.00 9.08 -15.44
C ASN A 389 -33.78 8.47 -16.83
N PRO A 390 -34.78 7.80 -17.43
CA PRO A 390 -34.67 7.27 -18.79
C PRO A 390 -34.25 8.36 -19.78
N VAL A 391 -33.28 8.04 -20.64
CA VAL A 391 -32.76 8.96 -21.66
C VAL A 391 -33.14 8.46 -23.05
N THR A 392 -33.67 9.36 -23.86
CA THR A 392 -34.05 9.16 -25.26
C THR A 392 -33.19 10.03 -26.18
N ASP A 393 -33.21 9.70 -27.46
CA ASP A 393 -32.50 10.43 -28.52
C ASP A 393 -33.06 11.84 -28.84
N HIS A 394 -34.05 12.31 -28.08
CA HIS A 394 -34.60 13.68 -28.14
C HIS A 394 -34.20 14.55 -26.97
N ASP A 395 -33.76 13.94 -25.88
CA ASP A 395 -33.43 14.67 -24.67
C ASP A 395 -32.20 15.55 -24.89
N THR A 396 -32.29 16.78 -24.37
CA THR A 396 -31.20 17.78 -24.36
C THR A 396 -30.65 18.01 -22.96
N SER A 397 -31.00 17.12 -22.02
CA SER A 397 -30.53 17.14 -20.65
C SER A 397 -30.61 15.75 -20.07
N ILE A 398 -29.65 15.40 -19.21
CA ILE A 398 -29.67 14.18 -18.42
C ILE A 398 -29.97 14.58 -16.99
N SER A 399 -30.99 13.94 -16.40
CA SER A 399 -31.43 14.20 -15.04
C SER A 399 -31.42 12.93 -14.20
N GLY A 400 -31.37 13.10 -12.89
CA GLY A 400 -31.24 12.01 -11.95
C GLY A 400 -31.15 12.47 -10.51
N THR A 401 -30.77 11.54 -9.64
CA THR A 401 -30.60 11.80 -8.19
C THR A 401 -29.26 11.28 -7.68
N GLY A 402 -28.76 11.89 -6.61
CA GLY A 402 -27.49 11.55 -5.97
C GLY A 402 -27.38 12.16 -4.56
N THR A 403 -26.17 12.17 -3.99
CA THR A 403 -25.89 12.78 -2.68
C THR A 403 -25.90 14.31 -2.78
N PRO A 404 -26.71 15.01 -1.95
CA PRO A 404 -26.75 16.48 -1.95
C PRO A 404 -25.37 17.12 -1.78
N GLY A 405 -25.06 18.15 -2.58
CA GLY A 405 -23.78 18.88 -2.52
C GLY A 405 -22.62 18.24 -3.29
N ASP A 406 -22.74 16.97 -3.69
CA ASP A 406 -21.75 16.29 -4.52
C ASP A 406 -21.82 16.74 -5.98
N ARG A 407 -20.78 16.42 -6.75
CA ARG A 407 -20.65 16.75 -8.16
C ARG A 407 -20.94 15.55 -9.04
N ILE A 408 -21.77 15.74 -10.06
CA ILE A 408 -21.97 14.77 -11.13
C ILE A 408 -20.99 15.01 -12.27
N GLN A 409 -20.46 13.92 -12.81
CA GLN A 409 -19.68 13.90 -14.04
C GLN A 409 -20.26 12.87 -15.01
N ILE A 410 -20.66 13.34 -16.19
CA ILE A 410 -21.29 12.56 -17.26
C ILE A 410 -20.29 12.45 -18.41
N THR A 411 -20.03 11.24 -18.87
CA THR A 411 -19.17 10.96 -20.03
C THR A 411 -20.01 10.45 -21.20
N ILE A 412 -19.96 11.16 -22.33
CA ILE A 412 -20.68 10.82 -23.58
C ILE A 412 -19.68 10.89 -24.73
N GLY A 413 -19.41 9.77 -25.41
CA GLY A 413 -18.51 9.73 -26.57
C GLY A 413 -17.10 10.29 -26.30
N GLY A 414 -16.60 10.14 -25.07
CA GLY A 414 -15.32 10.69 -24.62
C GLY A 414 -15.35 12.13 -24.10
N GLN A 415 -16.47 12.85 -24.28
CA GLN A 415 -16.65 14.20 -23.74
C GLN A 415 -17.26 14.19 -22.34
N THR A 416 -16.79 15.10 -21.50
CA THR A 416 -17.19 15.19 -20.09
C THR A 416 -18.06 16.42 -19.84
N TYR A 417 -19.20 16.21 -19.19
CA TYR A 417 -20.11 17.24 -18.69
C TYR A 417 -20.18 17.16 -17.18
N THR A 418 -20.32 18.30 -16.51
CA THR A 418 -20.28 18.37 -15.05
C THR A 418 -21.39 19.25 -14.51
N GLY A 419 -21.87 18.93 -13.31
CA GLY A 419 -22.69 19.84 -12.51
C GLY A 419 -22.84 19.35 -11.08
N THR A 420 -23.64 20.04 -10.29
CA THR A 420 -23.83 19.77 -8.86
C THR A 420 -25.18 19.14 -8.59
N ILE A 421 -25.26 18.36 -7.52
CA ILE A 421 -26.51 17.81 -7.00
C ILE A 421 -27.06 18.82 -5.98
N ASP A 422 -28.32 19.19 -6.14
CA ASP A 422 -28.96 20.17 -5.26
C ASP A 422 -29.20 19.62 -3.84
N ALA A 423 -29.64 20.50 -2.93
CA ALA A 423 -29.92 20.15 -1.53
C ALA A 423 -31.03 19.08 -1.37
N ALA A 424 -31.88 18.90 -2.39
CA ALA A 424 -32.93 17.89 -2.42
C ALA A 424 -32.46 16.57 -3.06
N GLY A 425 -31.20 16.48 -3.51
CA GLY A 425 -30.61 15.29 -4.09
C GLY A 425 -30.86 15.15 -5.60
N ASN A 426 -31.29 16.19 -6.31
CA ASN A 426 -31.58 16.15 -7.74
C ASN A 426 -30.48 16.83 -8.57
N PHE A 427 -30.29 16.37 -9.81
CA PHE A 427 -29.47 17.05 -10.80
C PHE A 427 -30.13 17.06 -12.19
N SER A 428 -29.78 18.06 -13.00
CA SER A 428 -30.14 18.14 -14.41
C SER A 428 -29.02 18.84 -15.18
N ILE A 429 -28.35 18.09 -16.06
CA ILE A 429 -27.19 18.56 -16.83
C ILE A 429 -27.58 18.68 -18.30
N VAL A 430 -27.47 19.88 -18.86
CA VAL A 430 -27.75 20.13 -20.28
C VAL A 430 -26.66 19.48 -21.13
N VAL A 431 -27.10 18.74 -22.16
CA VAL A 431 -26.26 18.02 -23.11
C VAL A 431 -26.82 18.16 -24.53
N PRO A 432 -26.01 18.05 -25.60
CA PRO A 432 -26.54 17.98 -26.95
C PRO A 432 -27.41 16.72 -27.14
N LYS A 433 -28.25 16.69 -28.18
CA LYS A 433 -29.01 15.48 -28.54
C LYS A 433 -28.06 14.31 -28.79
N ILE A 434 -28.40 13.16 -28.21
CA ILE A 434 -27.55 11.97 -28.22
C ILE A 434 -28.15 10.93 -29.17
N PRO A 435 -27.40 10.34 -30.11
CA PRO A 435 -27.91 9.27 -30.98
C PRO A 435 -28.40 8.06 -30.18
N GLY A 436 -29.50 7.45 -30.63
CA GLY A 436 -30.01 6.19 -30.07
C GLY A 436 -28.96 5.08 -30.10
N GLY A 437 -28.90 4.27 -29.05
CA GLY A 437 -27.90 3.23 -28.84
C GLY A 437 -26.60 3.70 -28.19
N THR A 438 -26.35 5.01 -28.06
CA THR A 438 -25.15 5.54 -27.38
C THR A 438 -25.16 5.20 -25.89
N THR A 439 -24.06 4.70 -25.35
CA THR A 439 -23.90 4.49 -23.90
C THR A 439 -23.44 5.78 -23.23
N ILE A 440 -24.15 6.18 -22.18
CA ILE A 440 -23.79 7.28 -21.27
C ILE A 440 -23.22 6.65 -19.99
N SER A 441 -22.10 7.17 -19.50
CA SER A 441 -21.52 6.77 -18.21
C SER A 441 -21.57 7.95 -17.25
N VAL A 442 -22.23 7.79 -16.10
CA VAL A 442 -22.40 8.85 -15.09
C VAL A 442 -21.83 8.42 -13.76
N VAL A 443 -21.04 9.30 -13.16
CA VAL A 443 -20.37 9.06 -11.89
C VAL A 443 -20.58 10.26 -10.99
N GLU A 444 -20.77 9.99 -9.71
CA GLU A 444 -20.83 10.99 -8.66
C GLU A 444 -19.45 11.15 -8.02
N VAL A 445 -19.11 12.38 -7.67
CA VAL A 445 -17.82 12.77 -7.13
C VAL A 445 -18.08 13.54 -5.85
N ASN A 446 -17.57 13.03 -4.74
CA ASN A 446 -17.68 13.70 -3.45
C ASN A 446 -16.93 15.03 -3.51
N SER A 447 -17.63 16.12 -3.17
CA SER A 447 -17.07 17.48 -3.32
C SER A 447 -15.96 17.79 -2.30
N ASN A 448 -15.91 17.08 -1.17
CA ASN A 448 -14.97 17.32 -0.08
C ASN A 448 -13.64 16.57 -0.26
N ASN A 449 -13.67 15.36 -0.82
CA ASN A 449 -12.49 14.47 -0.90
C ASN A 449 -12.17 13.92 -2.29
N GLN A 450 -13.00 14.23 -3.29
CA GLN A 450 -12.87 13.79 -4.69
C GLN A 450 -13.02 12.27 -4.92
N ASN A 451 -13.44 11.51 -3.91
CA ASN A 451 -13.80 10.10 -4.08
C ASN A 451 -14.96 9.95 -5.07
N ARG A 452 -14.93 8.86 -5.82
CA ARG A 452 -15.79 8.67 -6.98
C ARG A 452 -16.66 7.43 -6.81
N SER A 453 -17.94 7.53 -7.14
CA SER A 453 -18.81 6.37 -7.24
C SER A 453 -18.36 5.45 -8.37
N THR A 454 -18.82 4.20 -8.34
CA THR A 454 -18.88 3.37 -9.55
C THR A 454 -19.81 4.02 -10.59
N PRO A 455 -19.59 3.84 -11.90
CA PRO A 455 -20.44 4.42 -12.94
C PRO A 455 -21.84 3.80 -12.99
N THR A 456 -22.83 4.64 -13.25
CA THR A 456 -24.15 4.25 -13.77
C THR A 456 -24.12 4.39 -15.27
N GLU A 457 -24.32 3.27 -15.97
CA GLU A 457 -24.38 3.23 -17.42
C GLU A 457 -25.82 3.09 -17.91
N VAL A 458 -26.20 3.91 -18.89
CA VAL A 458 -27.50 3.82 -19.56
C VAL A 458 -27.31 3.94 -21.06
N SER A 459 -28.03 3.13 -21.84
CA SER A 459 -28.07 3.29 -23.30
C SER A 459 -29.21 4.24 -23.65
N VAL A 460 -28.93 5.22 -24.51
CA VAL A 460 -29.93 6.15 -25.02
C VAL A 460 -30.93 5.38 -25.87
N ARG A 461 -32.21 5.46 -25.50
CA ARG A 461 -33.27 4.77 -26.23
C ARG A 461 -33.48 5.42 -27.60
N ASP A 462 -33.32 4.65 -28.67
CA ASP A 462 -33.74 5.04 -30.01
C ASP A 462 -35.27 5.08 -30.08
N THR A 463 -35.84 6.17 -30.59
CA THR A 463 -37.29 6.33 -30.74
C THR A 463 -37.76 6.24 -32.20
N THR A 464 -36.88 5.86 -33.13
CA THR A 464 -37.23 5.66 -34.55
C THR A 464 -38.33 4.59 -34.69
N LEU A 465 -39.40 4.90 -35.44
CA LEU A 465 -40.50 3.97 -35.68
C LEU A 465 -40.08 2.82 -36.61
N ALA A 466 -40.71 1.66 -36.46
CA ALA A 466 -40.58 0.55 -37.41
C ALA A 466 -41.15 0.95 -38.79
N GLU A 467 -40.82 0.21 -39.85
CA GLU A 467 -41.44 0.43 -41.16
C GLU A 467 -42.95 0.20 -41.12
N PRO A 468 -43.76 0.96 -41.89
CA PRO A 468 -45.18 0.70 -41.99
C PRO A 468 -45.46 -0.52 -42.89
N SER A 469 -46.63 -1.14 -42.78
CA SER A 469 -47.05 -2.26 -43.63
C SER A 469 -48.03 -1.80 -44.72
N ILE A 470 -47.76 -2.15 -45.97
CA ILE A 470 -48.66 -1.84 -47.11
C ILE A 470 -49.49 -3.09 -47.46
N ALA A 471 -50.82 -2.95 -47.56
CA ALA A 471 -51.69 -4.04 -48.01
C ALA A 471 -51.40 -4.43 -49.48
N SER A 472 -51.72 -5.68 -49.85
CA SER A 472 -51.54 -6.17 -51.22
C SER A 472 -52.38 -5.37 -52.23
N ILE A 473 -51.80 -5.06 -53.39
CA ILE A 473 -52.45 -4.29 -54.46
C ILE A 473 -52.58 -5.15 -55.73
N LYS A 474 -53.73 -5.08 -56.40
CA LYS A 474 -54.04 -5.74 -57.67
C LYS A 474 -54.22 -4.71 -58.80
N ALA A 475 -53.99 -5.16 -60.03
CA ALA A 475 -54.20 -4.32 -61.20
C ALA A 475 -55.68 -3.88 -61.29
N GLY A 476 -55.90 -2.57 -61.38
CA GLY A 476 -57.21 -1.93 -61.34
C GLY A 476 -57.61 -1.33 -59.98
N ASP A 477 -56.90 -1.64 -58.89
CA ASP A 477 -57.17 -1.04 -57.59
C ASP A 477 -56.93 0.49 -57.62
N THR A 478 -57.79 1.25 -56.93
CA THR A 478 -57.75 2.73 -56.87
C THR A 478 -57.42 3.26 -55.48
N THR A 479 -57.09 2.37 -54.54
CA THR A 479 -56.75 2.74 -53.17
C THR A 479 -55.61 1.89 -52.63
N VAL A 480 -54.72 2.50 -51.84
CA VAL A 480 -53.65 1.81 -51.09
C VAL A 480 -53.91 1.99 -49.60
N MET A 481 -53.84 0.91 -48.83
CA MET A 481 -53.94 0.97 -47.36
C MET A 481 -52.57 0.68 -46.74
N VAL A 482 -52.11 1.60 -45.91
CA VAL A 482 -50.86 1.50 -45.16
C VAL A 482 -51.19 1.46 -43.67
N THR A 483 -50.57 0.55 -42.92
CA THR A 483 -50.71 0.43 -41.46
C THR A 483 -49.39 0.79 -40.78
N GLY A 484 -49.42 1.76 -39.89
CA GLY A 484 -48.29 2.26 -39.11
C GLY A 484 -48.68 2.50 -37.65
N GLU A 485 -47.88 3.29 -36.93
CA GLU A 485 -48.14 3.72 -35.56
C GLU A 485 -49.32 4.72 -35.53
N PRO A 486 -50.31 4.54 -34.65
CA PRO A 486 -51.42 5.48 -34.51
C PRO A 486 -50.96 6.93 -34.32
N GLY A 487 -51.52 7.86 -35.10
CA GLY A 487 -51.18 9.28 -35.05
C GLY A 487 -49.86 9.67 -35.73
N ALA A 488 -49.06 8.71 -36.25
CA ALA A 488 -47.90 9.03 -37.07
C ALA A 488 -48.30 9.53 -38.46
N THR A 489 -47.48 10.40 -39.05
CA THR A 489 -47.66 10.84 -40.45
C THR A 489 -47.07 9.79 -41.37
N VAL A 490 -47.91 9.12 -42.16
CA VAL A 490 -47.52 8.16 -43.19
C VAL A 490 -47.31 8.90 -44.51
N SER A 491 -46.19 8.65 -45.18
CA SER A 491 -45.85 9.19 -46.50
C SER A 491 -45.82 8.04 -47.52
N LEU A 492 -46.72 8.05 -48.51
CA LEU A 492 -46.80 7.07 -49.59
C LEU A 492 -46.22 7.68 -50.88
N THR A 493 -45.18 7.05 -51.41
CA THR A 493 -44.59 7.33 -52.73
C THR A 493 -45.22 6.43 -53.78
N THR A 494 -45.78 7.04 -54.82
CA THR A 494 -46.42 6.37 -55.96
C THR A 494 -45.39 5.97 -57.04
N PRO A 495 -45.75 5.12 -58.04
CA PRO A 495 -44.85 4.72 -59.12
C PRO A 495 -44.29 5.88 -59.97
N SER A 496 -44.97 7.03 -60.01
CA SER A 496 -44.50 8.24 -60.70
C SER A 496 -43.46 9.04 -59.89
N GLY A 497 -43.20 8.65 -58.64
CA GLY A 497 -42.34 9.36 -57.70
C GLY A 497 -43.05 10.45 -56.89
N GLU A 498 -44.36 10.66 -57.07
CA GLU A 498 -45.15 11.60 -56.28
C GLU A 498 -45.35 11.07 -54.84
N SER A 499 -45.15 11.93 -53.85
CA SER A 499 -45.32 11.62 -52.42
C SER A 499 -46.61 12.24 -51.86
N ILE A 500 -47.45 11.40 -51.25
CA ILE A 500 -48.73 11.79 -50.65
C ILE A 500 -48.66 11.48 -49.15
N THR A 501 -49.03 12.42 -48.29
CA THR A 501 -48.97 12.23 -46.83
C THR A 501 -50.34 12.17 -46.19
N ARG A 502 -50.49 11.34 -45.15
CA ARG A 502 -51.69 11.26 -44.32
C ARG A 502 -51.37 10.77 -42.92
N THR A 503 -52.05 11.30 -41.91
CA THR A 503 -51.93 10.79 -40.54
C THR A 503 -52.65 9.44 -40.41
N ALA A 504 -52.00 8.49 -39.77
CA ALA A 504 -52.60 7.21 -39.39
C ALA A 504 -53.68 7.43 -38.33
N ASP A 505 -54.83 6.78 -38.49
CA ASP A 505 -55.93 6.87 -37.52
C ASP A 505 -55.59 6.19 -36.18
N ALA A 506 -56.54 6.18 -35.23
CA ALA A 506 -56.35 5.56 -33.91
C ALA A 506 -56.06 4.05 -33.96
N THR A 507 -56.32 3.39 -35.09
CA THR A 507 -55.98 1.98 -35.34
C THR A 507 -54.69 1.79 -36.12
N GLY A 508 -53.98 2.89 -36.43
CA GLY A 508 -52.74 2.87 -37.19
C GLY A 508 -52.93 2.90 -38.71
N LYS A 509 -54.15 3.09 -39.23
CA LYS A 509 -54.41 2.98 -40.68
C LYS A 509 -54.42 4.31 -41.41
N ALA A 510 -53.78 4.34 -42.59
CA ALA A 510 -53.81 5.43 -43.56
C ALA A 510 -54.16 4.88 -44.95
N SER A 511 -55.24 5.38 -45.55
CA SER A 511 -55.71 5.01 -46.89
C SER A 511 -55.43 6.12 -47.90
N PHE A 512 -54.90 5.78 -49.05
CA PHE A 512 -54.52 6.74 -50.09
C PHE A 512 -55.33 6.43 -51.34
N THR A 513 -55.89 7.46 -51.98
CA THR A 513 -56.52 7.33 -53.30
C THR A 513 -55.45 7.47 -54.37
N ILE A 514 -55.44 6.56 -55.34
CA ILE A 514 -54.46 6.49 -56.42
C ILE A 514 -55.15 6.35 -57.78
N ASN A 515 -54.43 6.63 -58.85
CA ASN A 515 -54.86 6.21 -60.19
C ASN A 515 -54.91 4.67 -60.28
N PRO A 516 -55.77 4.09 -61.15
CA PRO A 516 -55.87 2.63 -61.28
C PRO A 516 -54.51 1.97 -61.45
N ALA A 517 -54.15 1.12 -60.48
CA ALA A 517 -52.86 0.47 -60.40
C ALA A 517 -52.63 -0.46 -61.59
N LYS A 518 -51.43 -0.47 -62.17
CA LYS A 518 -51.04 -1.35 -63.28
C LYS A 518 -50.19 -2.50 -62.78
N ALA A 519 -50.29 -3.67 -63.42
CA ALA A 519 -49.43 -4.80 -63.08
C ALA A 519 -47.94 -4.39 -63.25
N GLY A 520 -47.14 -4.57 -62.19
CA GLY A 520 -45.75 -4.15 -62.13
C GLY A 520 -45.49 -2.77 -61.52
N ASP A 521 -46.52 -1.97 -61.20
CA ASP A 521 -46.35 -0.74 -60.41
C ASP A 521 -45.80 -1.06 -59.01
N SER A 522 -45.04 -0.11 -58.43
CA SER A 522 -44.43 -0.23 -57.10
C SER A 522 -44.79 0.97 -56.23
N PHE A 523 -45.23 0.70 -54.99
CA PHE A 523 -45.58 1.72 -54.01
C PHE A 523 -44.68 1.57 -52.78
N THR A 524 -44.15 2.69 -52.29
CA THR A 524 -43.25 2.72 -51.13
C THR A 524 -43.81 3.62 -50.03
N ALA A 525 -43.75 3.23 -48.76
CA ALA A 525 -44.25 4.03 -47.65
C ALA A 525 -43.27 4.15 -46.48
N THR A 526 -43.20 5.33 -45.87
CA THR A 526 -42.54 5.59 -44.58
C THR A 526 -43.52 6.20 -43.58
N GLN A 527 -43.16 6.22 -42.30
CA GLN A 527 -43.94 6.90 -41.27
C GLN A 527 -43.05 7.72 -40.33
N THR A 528 -43.58 8.86 -39.87
CA THR A 528 -42.90 9.79 -38.98
C THR A 528 -43.76 10.05 -37.76
N GLY A 529 -43.24 9.72 -36.58
CA GLY A 529 -43.92 9.94 -35.30
C GLY A 529 -43.75 11.35 -34.77
N ALA A 530 -44.22 11.59 -33.54
CA ALA A 530 -44.08 12.88 -32.83
C ALA A 530 -42.62 13.34 -32.67
N ASN A 531 -41.68 12.41 -32.81
CA ASN A 531 -40.26 12.62 -32.67
C ASN A 531 -39.59 13.16 -33.96
N GLY A 532 -40.34 13.28 -35.06
CA GLY A 532 -39.87 13.82 -36.34
C GLY A 532 -38.91 12.92 -37.12
N LYS A 533 -38.58 11.72 -36.63
CA LYS A 533 -37.73 10.75 -37.34
C LYS A 533 -38.58 9.86 -38.24
N ALA A 534 -38.21 9.76 -39.52
CA ALA A 534 -38.84 8.84 -40.45
C ALA A 534 -38.37 7.39 -40.18
N SER A 535 -39.30 6.44 -40.30
CA SER A 535 -39.03 5.01 -40.28
C SER A 535 -38.25 4.56 -41.54
N PRO A 536 -37.72 3.32 -41.54
CA PRO A 536 -37.40 2.64 -42.79
C PRO A 536 -38.61 2.54 -43.73
N ALA A 537 -38.36 2.34 -45.02
CA ALA A 537 -39.38 2.32 -46.05
C ALA A 537 -39.84 0.90 -46.39
N SER A 538 -41.15 0.68 -46.45
CA SER A 538 -41.76 -0.55 -46.93
C SER A 538 -42.19 -0.43 -48.39
N THR A 539 -42.11 -1.50 -49.18
CA THR A 539 -42.44 -1.49 -50.62
C THR A 539 -43.34 -2.67 -51.00
N VAL A 540 -44.35 -2.42 -51.84
CA VAL A 540 -45.23 -3.45 -52.41
C VAL A 540 -45.35 -3.30 -53.93
N ASN A 541 -45.41 -4.44 -54.64
CA ASN A 541 -45.57 -4.48 -56.11
C ASN A 541 -46.98 -4.98 -56.50
N VAL A 542 -47.54 -4.42 -57.56
CA VAL A 542 -48.91 -4.71 -58.03
C VAL A 542 -48.99 -5.99 -58.86
N THR A 543 -49.96 -6.86 -58.53
CA THR A 543 -50.19 -8.16 -59.19
C THR A 543 -51.31 -8.13 -60.24
N ALA A 544 -51.23 -8.96 -61.29
CA ALA A 544 -52.24 -9.03 -62.37
C ALA A 544 -53.54 -9.79 -61.98
N VAL A 545 -54.66 -9.52 -62.67
CA VAL A 545 -55.94 -10.21 -62.48
C VAL A 545 -55.96 -11.56 -63.24
N VAL A 546 -56.43 -12.63 -62.61
CA VAL A 546 -56.43 -14.02 -63.14
C VAL A 546 -57.80 -14.45 -63.70
N THR A 547 -57.84 -14.98 -64.94
CA THR A 547 -59.00 -15.65 -65.57
C THR A 547 -59.13 -17.11 -65.14
N ALA A 548 -60.35 -17.67 -65.04
CA ALA A 548 -60.57 -19.02 -64.51
C ALA A 548 -61.72 -19.80 -65.21
N GLY A 549 -61.51 -21.11 -65.41
CA GLY A 549 -62.52 -22.04 -65.91
C GLY A 549 -62.04 -23.47 -65.76
N THR A 550 -62.95 -24.46 -65.79
CA THR A 550 -62.60 -25.88 -65.62
C THR A 550 -63.25 -26.76 -66.67
N ILE A 551 -62.64 -27.91 -66.96
CA ILE A 551 -63.18 -28.95 -67.84
C ILE A 551 -63.12 -30.30 -67.13
N THR A 552 -64.00 -31.24 -67.48
CA THR A 552 -64.02 -32.62 -66.99
C THR A 552 -64.07 -33.58 -68.17
N THR A 553 -63.58 -34.82 -68.02
CA THR A 553 -63.68 -35.85 -69.07
C THR A 553 -64.04 -37.20 -68.46
N LYS A 554 -64.76 -38.03 -69.21
CA LYS A 554 -64.97 -39.46 -68.89
C LYS A 554 -63.81 -40.30 -69.44
N ASP A 555 -63.59 -41.47 -68.86
CA ASP A 555 -62.67 -42.48 -69.39
C ASP A 555 -63.23 -43.14 -70.67
N PHE A 556 -62.33 -43.69 -71.48
CA PHE A 556 -62.62 -44.37 -72.73
C PHE A 556 -62.28 -45.86 -72.63
N THR A 557 -63.28 -46.73 -72.78
CA THR A 557 -63.11 -48.19 -72.66
C THR A 557 -62.87 -48.82 -74.03
N LEU A 558 -61.70 -49.45 -74.21
CA LEU A 558 -61.32 -50.16 -75.43
C LEU A 558 -62.30 -51.29 -75.75
N GLY A 559 -62.75 -51.31 -77.01
CA GLY A 559 -63.72 -52.30 -77.49
C GLY A 559 -65.18 -52.00 -77.12
N LYS A 560 -65.47 -50.89 -76.42
CA LYS A 560 -66.83 -50.50 -76.02
C LYS A 560 -67.22 -49.08 -76.42
N ASP A 561 -66.40 -48.08 -76.11
CA ASP A 561 -66.79 -46.66 -76.25
C ASP A 561 -66.45 -46.09 -77.64
N ARG A 562 -67.22 -45.09 -78.11
CA ARG A 562 -67.02 -44.44 -79.42
C ARG A 562 -66.51 -42.99 -79.34
N ASN A 563 -66.91 -42.26 -78.29
CA ASN A 563 -66.61 -40.85 -78.08
C ASN A 563 -65.92 -40.63 -76.73
N ILE A 564 -65.08 -39.60 -76.65
CA ILE A 564 -64.65 -38.95 -75.41
C ILE A 564 -65.65 -37.83 -75.09
N GLU A 565 -66.18 -37.79 -73.87
CA GLU A 565 -67.23 -36.83 -73.47
C GLU A 565 -66.92 -36.19 -72.12
N GLY A 566 -67.46 -35.00 -71.87
CA GLY A 566 -67.28 -34.30 -70.59
C GLY A 566 -68.10 -33.01 -70.43
N THR A 567 -67.80 -32.25 -69.38
CA THR A 567 -68.47 -30.97 -69.03
C THR A 567 -67.47 -29.84 -68.79
N TYR A 568 -67.90 -28.58 -68.79
CA TYR A 568 -67.04 -27.42 -68.52
C TYR A 568 -67.73 -26.30 -67.72
N THR A 569 -66.96 -25.45 -67.05
CA THR A 569 -67.44 -24.27 -66.30
C THR A 569 -66.51 -23.06 -66.46
N GLY A 570 -66.96 -21.89 -66.01
CA GLY A 570 -66.20 -20.63 -66.09
C GLY A 570 -65.98 -20.15 -67.53
N ASP A 571 -64.81 -19.57 -67.78
CA ASP A 571 -64.53 -18.84 -69.02
C ASP A 571 -64.16 -19.72 -70.23
N VAL A 572 -64.35 -21.05 -70.17
CA VAL A 572 -64.01 -21.98 -71.26
C VAL A 572 -64.93 -21.77 -72.48
N LYS A 573 -64.33 -21.50 -73.64
CA LYS A 573 -65.00 -21.26 -74.93
C LYS A 573 -64.69 -22.31 -76.00
N SER A 574 -63.53 -22.96 -75.92
CA SER A 574 -63.14 -24.03 -76.85
C SER A 574 -62.34 -25.12 -76.14
N PHE A 575 -62.17 -26.29 -76.77
CA PHE A 575 -61.30 -27.34 -76.27
C PHE A 575 -60.47 -28.01 -77.37
N ARG A 576 -59.40 -28.71 -76.99
CA ARG A 576 -58.63 -29.62 -77.86
C ARG A 576 -58.27 -30.91 -77.12
N VAL A 577 -58.14 -32.02 -77.85
CA VAL A 577 -57.83 -33.36 -77.29
C VAL A 577 -56.50 -33.87 -77.84
N THR A 578 -55.62 -34.38 -76.99
CA THR A 578 -54.36 -35.00 -77.40
C THR A 578 -54.35 -36.49 -77.04
N ILE A 579 -54.14 -37.36 -78.04
CA ILE A 579 -54.09 -38.82 -77.90
C ILE A 579 -52.75 -39.29 -78.48
N ASP A 580 -51.97 -40.04 -77.72
CA ASP A 580 -50.65 -40.56 -78.14
C ASP A 580 -49.75 -39.49 -78.81
N GLY A 581 -49.74 -38.28 -78.24
CA GLY A 581 -48.93 -37.15 -78.73
C GLY A 581 -49.51 -36.38 -79.92
N THR A 582 -50.59 -36.86 -80.54
CA THR A 582 -51.26 -36.14 -81.64
C THR A 582 -52.40 -35.28 -81.09
N THR A 583 -52.39 -33.98 -81.41
CA THR A 583 -53.41 -33.03 -80.94
C THR A 583 -54.48 -32.79 -81.99
N TYR A 584 -55.72 -33.05 -81.60
CA TYR A 584 -56.92 -32.86 -82.40
C TYR A 584 -57.67 -31.62 -81.93
N ARG A 585 -57.98 -30.73 -82.89
CA ARG A 585 -58.84 -29.57 -82.69
C ARG A 585 -60.19 -29.86 -83.32
N GLY A 586 -61.26 -29.65 -82.56
CA GLY A 586 -62.62 -29.93 -83.00
C GLY A 586 -63.35 -30.92 -82.09
N GLY A 587 -64.64 -31.09 -82.35
CA GLY A 587 -65.61 -31.71 -81.46
C GLY A 587 -66.79 -30.77 -81.25
N THR A 588 -67.84 -31.24 -80.58
CA THR A 588 -69.04 -30.43 -80.34
C THR A 588 -69.02 -29.87 -78.93
N ILE A 589 -69.29 -28.57 -78.79
CA ILE A 589 -69.57 -27.92 -77.50
C ILE A 589 -71.05 -27.58 -77.48
N ASN A 590 -71.72 -27.98 -76.41
CA ASN A 590 -73.09 -27.57 -76.15
C ASN A 590 -73.10 -26.51 -75.04
N ALA A 591 -73.37 -25.27 -75.44
CA ALA A 591 -73.32 -24.11 -74.54
C ALA A 591 -74.47 -24.07 -73.53
N SER A 592 -75.61 -24.74 -73.82
CA SER A 592 -76.81 -24.68 -72.98
C SER A 592 -76.71 -25.60 -71.77
N ASN A 593 -76.13 -26.79 -71.93
CA ASN A 593 -75.94 -27.76 -70.85
C ASN A 593 -74.47 -27.91 -70.41
N LYS A 594 -73.56 -27.10 -70.97
CA LYS A 594 -72.13 -27.07 -70.65
C LYS A 594 -71.42 -28.42 -70.84
N THR A 595 -71.79 -29.20 -71.87
CA THR A 595 -71.13 -30.47 -72.21
C THR A 595 -70.28 -30.36 -73.48
N TYR A 596 -69.34 -31.28 -73.67
CA TYR A 596 -68.64 -31.49 -74.94
C TYR A 596 -68.51 -32.97 -75.33
N ALA A 597 -68.28 -33.24 -76.63
CA ALA A 597 -67.98 -34.58 -77.13
C ALA A 597 -66.95 -34.57 -78.29
N PHE A 598 -66.13 -35.61 -78.36
CA PHE A 598 -65.08 -35.85 -79.37
C PHE A 598 -65.05 -37.31 -79.84
N TYR A 599 -65.16 -37.57 -81.15
CA TYR A 599 -65.17 -38.93 -81.69
C TYR A 599 -63.76 -39.55 -81.73
N ALA A 600 -63.55 -40.66 -81.01
CA ALA A 600 -62.22 -41.20 -80.71
C ALA A 600 -62.00 -42.69 -81.05
N LEU A 601 -63.03 -43.41 -81.50
CA LEU A 601 -62.98 -44.86 -81.75
C LEU A 601 -61.84 -45.32 -82.67
N ASP A 602 -61.61 -44.61 -83.76
CA ASP A 602 -60.58 -44.89 -84.77
C ASP A 602 -59.19 -44.34 -84.41
N LYS A 603 -59.10 -43.60 -83.29
CA LYS A 603 -57.89 -42.88 -82.85
C LYS A 603 -57.22 -43.53 -81.65
N ILE A 604 -57.83 -44.57 -81.08
CA ILE A 604 -57.40 -45.22 -79.84
C ILE A 604 -57.31 -46.74 -80.08
N SER A 605 -56.11 -47.31 -79.92
CA SER A 605 -55.83 -48.73 -80.20
C SER A 605 -55.14 -49.50 -79.06
N LYS A 606 -54.73 -48.82 -78.00
CA LYS A 606 -54.04 -49.39 -76.82
C LYS A 606 -54.46 -48.63 -75.57
N THR A 607 -54.29 -49.25 -74.40
CA THR A 607 -54.53 -48.57 -73.12
C THR A 607 -53.53 -47.45 -72.96
N GLY A 608 -53.92 -46.39 -72.25
CA GLY A 608 -53.10 -45.21 -72.12
C GLY A 608 -53.93 -44.05 -71.59
N THR A 609 -53.57 -42.84 -71.99
CA THR A 609 -54.27 -41.63 -71.58
C THR A 609 -54.44 -40.70 -72.75
N PHE A 610 -55.46 -39.86 -72.68
CA PHE A 610 -55.60 -38.69 -73.52
C PHE A 610 -55.72 -37.45 -72.64
N THR A 611 -55.33 -36.29 -73.16
CA THR A 611 -55.55 -35.02 -72.48
C THR A 611 -56.62 -34.21 -73.20
N ILE A 612 -57.34 -33.41 -72.44
CA ILE A 612 -58.26 -32.39 -72.91
C ILE A 612 -57.96 -31.06 -72.23
N GLU A 613 -57.90 -30.00 -73.03
CA GLU A 613 -57.63 -28.66 -72.55
C GLU A 613 -58.83 -27.77 -72.86
N GLY A 614 -59.34 -27.06 -71.85
CA GLY A 614 -60.34 -26.01 -71.98
C GLY A 614 -59.67 -24.65 -72.10
N LEU A 615 -60.01 -23.90 -73.14
CA LEU A 615 -59.38 -22.64 -73.51
C LEU A 615 -60.37 -21.49 -73.40
N ASP A 616 -59.90 -20.31 -72.97
CA ASP A 616 -60.69 -19.08 -73.00
C ASP A 616 -60.88 -18.52 -74.42
N ALA A 617 -61.55 -17.37 -74.53
CA ALA A 617 -61.79 -16.71 -75.81
C ALA A 617 -60.52 -16.26 -76.54
N SER A 618 -59.42 -16.04 -75.81
CA SER A 618 -58.11 -15.66 -76.38
C SER A 618 -57.27 -16.87 -76.81
N GLY A 619 -57.71 -18.08 -76.48
CA GLY A 619 -56.95 -19.31 -76.71
C GLY A 619 -55.95 -19.64 -75.59
N LYS A 620 -56.04 -18.98 -74.43
CA LYS A 620 -55.25 -19.35 -73.25
C LYS A 620 -55.87 -20.58 -72.60
N VAL A 621 -55.03 -21.56 -72.25
CA VAL A 621 -55.47 -22.74 -71.51
C VAL A 621 -55.87 -22.32 -70.09
N LEU A 622 -57.14 -22.55 -69.75
CA LEU A 622 -57.68 -22.29 -68.42
C LEU A 622 -57.57 -23.53 -67.54
N ASN A 623 -57.76 -24.72 -68.12
CA ASN A 623 -57.72 -25.97 -67.39
C ASN A 623 -57.42 -27.15 -68.32
N THR A 624 -56.62 -28.09 -67.83
CA THR A 624 -56.27 -29.33 -68.52
C THR A 624 -56.73 -30.52 -67.69
N LYS A 625 -57.35 -31.50 -68.33
CA LYS A 625 -57.71 -32.80 -67.73
C LYS A 625 -57.19 -33.95 -68.55
N THR A 626 -56.90 -35.05 -67.87
CA THR A 626 -56.49 -36.30 -68.48
C THR A 626 -57.60 -37.30 -68.28
N GLY A 627 -58.03 -37.97 -69.36
CA GLY A 627 -58.89 -39.14 -69.30
C GLY A 627 -58.08 -40.39 -69.58
N THR A 628 -58.52 -41.52 -69.03
CA THR A 628 -57.82 -42.78 -69.20
C THR A 628 -58.48 -43.63 -70.28
N ILE A 629 -57.64 -44.39 -70.98
CA ILE A 629 -58.06 -45.39 -71.95
C ILE A 629 -57.86 -46.74 -71.28
N VAL A 630 -58.95 -47.42 -70.96
CA VAL A 630 -58.95 -48.63 -70.14
C VAL A 630 -59.33 -49.88 -70.92
N SER A 631 -58.85 -51.03 -70.46
CA SER A 631 -59.25 -52.37 -70.91
C SER A 631 -59.64 -53.22 -69.68
N THR A 632 -60.36 -54.33 -69.87
CA THR A 632 -60.72 -55.27 -68.78
C THR A 632 -59.58 -56.28 -68.51
N PRO A 633 -58.96 -56.30 -67.30
CA PRO A 633 -57.79 -57.17 -67.00
C PRO A 633 -58.09 -58.65 -66.72
N GLY A 634 -57.11 -59.53 -66.92
CA GLY A 634 -57.10 -60.94 -66.46
C GLY A 634 -56.76 -61.14 -64.96
N THR A 635 -56.53 -62.38 -64.48
CA THR A 635 -56.27 -62.67 -63.05
C THR A 635 -54.98 -63.49 -62.79
N GLY A 636 -54.22 -63.20 -61.72
CA GLY A 636 -53.00 -63.94 -61.34
C GLY A 636 -52.31 -63.43 -60.05
N THR A 637 -51.18 -64.01 -59.65
CA THR A 637 -50.40 -63.59 -58.45
C THR A 637 -48.89 -63.48 -58.72
N VAL A 638 -48.17 -62.69 -57.90
CA VAL A 638 -46.71 -62.55 -57.86
C VAL A 638 -46.25 -62.40 -56.40
N ALA A 639 -45.15 -63.03 -56.01
CA ALA A 639 -44.54 -62.89 -54.69
C ALA A 639 -43.02 -62.71 -54.81
N ALA A 640 -42.45 -61.73 -54.09
CA ALA A 640 -41.02 -61.37 -54.15
C ALA A 640 -40.29 -61.61 -52.82
N ASN A 641 -39.08 -62.18 -52.89
CA ASN A 641 -38.18 -62.32 -51.74
C ASN A 641 -37.43 -61.01 -51.45
N ALA A 642 -37.03 -60.76 -50.19
CA ALA A 642 -36.32 -59.54 -49.78
C ALA A 642 -34.96 -59.33 -50.51
N PHE A 643 -34.55 -58.06 -50.67
CA PHE A 643 -33.32 -57.66 -51.37
C PHE A 643 -32.43 -56.78 -50.49
N THR A 644 -31.18 -57.17 -50.30
CA THR A 644 -30.18 -56.43 -49.51
C THR A 644 -29.17 -55.75 -50.43
N ILE A 645 -29.14 -54.42 -50.35
CA ILE A 645 -28.26 -53.56 -51.15
C ILE A 645 -26.81 -53.78 -50.73
N HIS A 646 -25.89 -53.66 -51.69
CA HIS A 646 -24.47 -53.98 -51.52
C HIS A 646 -24.17 -55.49 -51.32
N ARG A 647 -25.14 -56.40 -51.54
CA ARG A 647 -24.94 -57.86 -51.47
C ARG A 647 -25.68 -58.66 -52.55
N ASP A 648 -26.98 -58.45 -52.72
CA ASP A 648 -27.82 -59.31 -53.58
C ASP A 648 -27.80 -58.83 -55.05
N ILE A 649 -27.83 -59.74 -56.03
CA ILE A 649 -27.68 -59.42 -57.47
C ILE A 649 -29.03 -59.39 -58.22
N THR A 650 -29.95 -60.28 -57.86
CA THR A 650 -31.26 -60.42 -58.53
C THR A 650 -32.38 -60.52 -57.51
N VAL A 651 -33.55 -60.00 -57.87
CA VAL A 651 -34.81 -60.24 -57.15
C VAL A 651 -35.38 -61.57 -57.63
N THR A 652 -35.76 -62.44 -56.71
CA THR A 652 -36.35 -63.76 -57.00
C THR A 652 -37.73 -63.89 -56.40
N GLY A 653 -38.55 -64.80 -56.95
CA GLY A 653 -39.92 -64.97 -56.50
C GLY A 653 -40.75 -65.99 -57.28
N THR A 654 -42.06 -65.98 -57.10
CA THR A 654 -43.02 -66.89 -57.76
C THR A 654 -44.20 -66.14 -58.40
N VAL A 655 -44.86 -66.76 -59.39
CA VAL A 655 -46.07 -66.25 -60.09
C VAL A 655 -47.10 -67.35 -60.37
N THR A 656 -48.37 -66.96 -60.52
CA THR A 656 -49.47 -67.85 -60.98
C THR A 656 -50.49 -67.10 -61.88
N GLY A 657 -51.37 -67.83 -62.57
CA GLY A 657 -52.49 -67.28 -63.36
C GLY A 657 -52.09 -66.72 -64.73
N ASP A 658 -52.75 -65.65 -65.15
CA ASP A 658 -52.59 -65.01 -66.47
C ASP A 658 -51.30 -64.19 -66.61
N VAL A 659 -50.38 -64.24 -65.64
CA VAL A 659 -49.12 -63.48 -65.66
C VAL A 659 -48.22 -63.99 -66.81
N LYS A 660 -47.95 -63.11 -67.78
CA LYS A 660 -47.11 -63.36 -68.96
C LYS A 660 -45.81 -62.57 -68.97
N SER A 661 -45.72 -61.48 -68.23
CA SER A 661 -44.45 -60.75 -68.07
C SER A 661 -44.35 -60.08 -66.70
N LEU A 662 -43.14 -59.65 -66.34
CA LEU A 662 -42.82 -59.04 -65.06
C LEU A 662 -42.31 -57.62 -65.23
N GLY A 663 -42.48 -56.83 -64.17
CA GLY A 663 -41.85 -55.53 -64.05
C GLY A 663 -41.49 -55.19 -62.62
N LEU A 664 -40.33 -54.56 -62.44
CA LEU A 664 -39.89 -53.98 -61.19
C LEU A 664 -40.13 -52.47 -61.25
N VAL A 665 -40.78 -51.91 -60.25
CA VAL A 665 -40.83 -50.46 -60.03
C VAL A 665 -39.94 -50.14 -58.84
N TYR A 666 -38.91 -49.35 -59.06
CA TYR A 666 -37.99 -48.89 -58.03
C TYR A 666 -37.89 -47.36 -58.09
N ASP A 667 -38.12 -46.70 -56.95
CA ASP A 667 -38.18 -45.23 -56.84
C ASP A 667 -39.09 -44.57 -57.90
N GLY A 668 -40.24 -45.20 -58.16
CA GLY A 668 -41.21 -44.74 -59.16
C GLY A 668 -40.83 -45.02 -60.61
N LYS A 669 -39.61 -45.47 -60.90
CA LYS A 669 -39.17 -45.85 -62.25
C LYS A 669 -39.44 -47.33 -62.51
N GLU A 670 -40.04 -47.60 -63.67
CA GLU A 670 -40.42 -48.94 -64.08
C GLU A 670 -39.41 -49.59 -65.02
N TYR A 671 -39.09 -50.85 -64.73
CA TYR A 671 -38.19 -51.71 -65.48
C TYR A 671 -38.97 -52.96 -65.89
N ARG A 672 -39.05 -53.25 -67.20
CA ARG A 672 -39.68 -54.44 -67.76
C ARG A 672 -38.62 -55.50 -68.06
N GLY A 673 -38.91 -56.76 -67.79
CA GLY A 673 -37.98 -57.86 -68.08
C GLY A 673 -38.10 -59.01 -67.09
N GLY A 674 -36.97 -59.67 -66.85
CA GLY A 674 -36.90 -60.86 -66.02
C GLY A 674 -37.24 -62.14 -66.79
N THR A 675 -36.84 -63.27 -66.22
CA THR A 675 -37.09 -64.59 -66.81
C THR A 675 -38.18 -65.28 -66.01
N LEU A 676 -39.25 -65.68 -66.70
CA LEU A 676 -40.33 -66.49 -66.13
C LEU A 676 -40.07 -67.96 -66.45
N ASN A 677 -39.86 -68.77 -65.42
CA ASN A 677 -39.61 -70.19 -65.58
C ASN A 677 -40.94 -70.96 -65.69
N SER A 678 -40.94 -72.06 -66.45
CA SER A 678 -42.14 -72.90 -66.64
C SER A 678 -42.68 -73.52 -65.34
N ASN A 679 -41.88 -73.55 -64.26
CA ASN A 679 -42.27 -74.02 -62.93
C ASN A 679 -42.92 -72.93 -62.04
N GLY A 680 -43.21 -71.74 -62.58
CA GLY A 680 -43.85 -70.65 -61.83
C GLY A 680 -42.92 -69.84 -60.94
N THR A 681 -41.61 -69.96 -61.08
CA THR A 681 -40.61 -69.08 -60.43
C THR A 681 -40.12 -68.00 -61.38
N TYR A 682 -39.54 -66.92 -60.84
CA TYR A 682 -38.88 -65.89 -61.65
C TYR A 682 -37.58 -65.36 -61.04
N SER A 683 -36.76 -64.79 -61.91
CA SER A 683 -35.58 -63.99 -61.55
C SER A 683 -35.55 -62.68 -62.33
N PHE A 684 -35.23 -61.58 -61.64
CA PHE A 684 -35.17 -60.22 -62.19
C PHE A 684 -33.86 -59.53 -61.76
N TYR A 685 -33.00 -59.16 -62.71
CA TYR A 685 -31.71 -58.53 -62.39
C TYR A 685 -31.88 -57.13 -61.80
N ALA A 686 -31.26 -56.85 -60.66
CA ALA A 686 -31.50 -55.61 -59.91
C ALA A 686 -30.27 -55.01 -59.20
N LEU A 687 -29.08 -55.61 -59.32
CA LEU A 687 -27.85 -55.17 -58.63
C LEU A 687 -27.56 -53.67 -58.78
N ASN A 688 -27.58 -53.17 -60.01
CA ASN A 688 -27.31 -51.77 -60.33
C ASN A 688 -28.59 -50.90 -60.36
N THR A 689 -29.73 -51.49 -60.00
CA THR A 689 -31.03 -50.84 -60.07
C THR A 689 -31.51 -50.45 -58.69
N ILE A 690 -31.40 -51.32 -57.69
CA ILE A 690 -31.81 -51.07 -56.31
C ILE A 690 -30.57 -50.72 -55.48
N THR A 691 -30.39 -49.44 -55.17
CA THR A 691 -29.15 -48.90 -54.56
C THR A 691 -29.35 -48.10 -53.28
N ASP A 692 -30.59 -47.82 -52.89
CA ASP A 692 -30.97 -47.01 -51.72
C ASP A 692 -32.18 -47.64 -51.03
N LYS A 693 -32.00 -48.07 -49.78
CA LYS A 693 -33.05 -48.80 -49.03
C LYS A 693 -34.25 -47.92 -48.68
N THR A 694 -34.10 -46.60 -48.73
CA THR A 694 -35.17 -45.66 -48.38
C THR A 694 -36.19 -45.52 -49.51
N LYS A 695 -35.86 -46.00 -50.72
CA LYS A 695 -36.75 -45.95 -51.87
C LYS A 695 -37.69 -47.17 -51.92
N SER A 696 -38.90 -46.96 -52.41
CA SER A 696 -39.87 -48.05 -52.57
C SER A 696 -39.50 -48.96 -53.74
N ALA A 697 -39.58 -50.28 -53.53
CA ALA A 697 -39.42 -51.28 -54.58
C ALA A 697 -40.64 -52.22 -54.62
N VAL A 698 -41.20 -52.46 -55.81
CA VAL A 698 -42.40 -53.29 -55.99
C VAL A 698 -42.30 -54.10 -57.28
N MET A 699 -42.60 -55.40 -57.20
CA MET A 699 -42.73 -56.29 -58.36
C MET A 699 -44.17 -56.37 -58.83
N TYR A 700 -44.37 -56.41 -60.15
CA TYR A 700 -45.67 -56.54 -60.80
C TYR A 700 -45.68 -57.67 -61.84
N GLY A 701 -46.81 -58.38 -61.93
CA GLY A 701 -47.12 -59.34 -62.99
C GLY A 701 -48.15 -58.78 -63.97
N TYR A 702 -47.91 -59.00 -65.26
CA TYR A 702 -48.69 -58.43 -66.36
C TYR A 702 -49.37 -59.49 -67.22
N ASP A 703 -50.60 -59.23 -67.66
CA ASP A 703 -51.30 -60.07 -68.63
C ASP A 703 -50.84 -59.81 -70.08
N ARG A 704 -51.46 -60.51 -71.05
CA ARG A 704 -51.13 -60.38 -72.49
C ARG A 704 -51.46 -59.02 -73.11
N PHE A 705 -52.33 -58.22 -72.48
CA PHE A 705 -52.70 -56.89 -72.95
C PHE A 705 -51.90 -55.79 -72.24
N GLY A 706 -50.98 -56.17 -71.34
CA GLY A 706 -50.13 -55.26 -70.60
C GLY A 706 -50.77 -54.70 -69.33
N ASN A 707 -51.89 -55.27 -68.87
CA ASN A 707 -52.50 -54.87 -67.60
C ASN A 707 -51.69 -55.45 -66.42
N ARG A 708 -51.47 -54.66 -65.38
CA ARG A 708 -50.97 -55.15 -64.09
C ARG A 708 -52.07 -55.98 -63.44
N ILE A 709 -51.84 -57.27 -63.26
CA ILE A 709 -52.81 -58.20 -62.68
C ILE A 709 -52.33 -58.81 -61.36
N ALA A 710 -51.06 -58.58 -60.99
CA ALA A 710 -50.50 -59.02 -59.73
C ALA A 710 -49.42 -58.03 -59.23
N THR A 711 -49.25 -57.89 -57.91
CA THR A 711 -48.19 -57.07 -57.30
C THR A 711 -47.63 -57.67 -56.02
N SER A 712 -46.35 -57.38 -55.71
CA SER A 712 -45.67 -57.75 -54.47
C SER A 712 -44.66 -56.67 -54.08
N THR A 713 -44.78 -56.12 -52.87
CA THR A 713 -43.77 -55.19 -52.32
C THR A 713 -42.47 -55.92 -52.04
N LEU A 714 -41.34 -55.28 -52.35
CA LEU A 714 -40.00 -55.79 -52.12
C LEU A 714 -39.38 -55.12 -50.90
N THR A 715 -38.99 -55.90 -49.89
CA THR A 715 -38.34 -55.38 -48.66
C THR A 715 -36.86 -55.09 -48.92
N LEU A 716 -36.39 -53.86 -48.61
CA LEU A 716 -35.01 -53.41 -48.83
C LEU A 716 -34.21 -53.25 -47.51
N ARG A 717 -32.91 -53.54 -47.57
CA ARG A 717 -31.95 -53.37 -46.46
C ARG A 717 -30.64 -52.80 -46.97
N ASP A 718 -29.90 -52.06 -46.13
CA ASP A 718 -28.56 -51.52 -46.40
C ASP A 718 -27.63 -51.83 -45.21
N ALA A 719 -26.36 -52.11 -45.50
CA ALA A 719 -25.35 -52.55 -44.58
C ALA A 719 -24.69 -51.43 -43.72
N HIS A 720 -24.99 -50.13 -43.91
CA HIS A 720 -24.11 -49.02 -43.46
C HIS A 720 -24.62 -47.85 -42.53
N ASP A 721 -25.85 -47.74 -42.00
CA ASP A 721 -26.33 -46.50 -41.28
C ASP A 721 -25.79 -46.20 -39.82
N ILE A 722 -25.77 -44.90 -39.37
CA ILE A 722 -25.07 -44.25 -38.19
C ILE A 722 -26.04 -43.54 -37.15
N GLY A 723 -25.61 -43.22 -35.89
CA GLY A 723 -26.47 -42.88 -34.69
C GLY A 723 -26.65 -41.41 -34.16
N THR A 724 -27.36 -41.18 -33.03
CA THR A 724 -27.86 -39.89 -32.43
C THR A 724 -27.47 -39.64 -30.94
N GLY A 725 -27.16 -38.41 -30.45
CA GLY A 725 -26.89 -38.12 -29.00
C GLY A 725 -26.60 -36.65 -28.57
N THR A 726 -26.47 -36.33 -27.25
CA THR A 726 -26.23 -34.95 -26.70
C THR A 726 -25.13 -34.87 -25.61
N VAL A 727 -24.53 -33.67 -25.39
CA VAL A 727 -23.52 -33.37 -24.34
C VAL A 727 -23.78 -32.03 -23.66
N ALA A 728 -23.70 -31.98 -22.32
CA ALA A 728 -23.77 -30.77 -21.51
C ALA A 728 -22.63 -30.73 -20.46
N ALA A 729 -21.88 -29.64 -20.39
CA ALA A 729 -20.69 -29.52 -19.52
C ALA A 729 -20.88 -28.45 -18.43
N ASN A 730 -20.37 -28.73 -17.22
CA ASN A 730 -20.33 -27.79 -16.11
C ASN A 730 -19.25 -26.71 -16.32
N PRO A 731 -19.37 -25.53 -15.69
CA PRO A 731 -18.30 -24.54 -15.66
C PRO A 731 -17.00 -25.08 -15.06
N PHE A 732 -15.87 -24.59 -15.54
CA PHE A 732 -14.53 -24.97 -15.08
C PHE A 732 -13.87 -23.82 -14.31
N VAL A 733 -13.35 -24.08 -13.12
CA VAL A 733 -12.68 -23.08 -12.28
C VAL A 733 -11.19 -23.38 -12.16
N ILE A 734 -10.37 -22.49 -12.72
CA ILE A 734 -8.91 -22.52 -12.65
C ILE A 734 -8.46 -22.48 -11.19
N ASP A 735 -7.39 -23.22 -10.87
CA ASP A 735 -6.81 -23.41 -9.52
C ASP A 735 -7.68 -24.22 -8.54
N ARG A 736 -8.83 -24.74 -8.98
CA ARG A 736 -9.72 -25.61 -8.19
C ARG A 736 -10.04 -26.93 -8.88
N ASP A 737 -10.53 -26.86 -10.12
CA ASP A 737 -11.07 -28.01 -10.84
C ASP A 737 -9.98 -28.68 -11.67
N LYS A 738 -9.81 -30.01 -11.53
CA LYS A 738 -8.85 -30.78 -12.34
C LYS A 738 -9.44 -31.31 -13.64
N THR A 739 -10.75 -31.49 -13.68
CA THR A 739 -11.49 -32.12 -14.78
C THR A 739 -12.73 -31.31 -15.12
N ILE A 740 -13.02 -31.17 -16.41
CA ILE A 740 -14.36 -30.80 -16.89
C ILE A 740 -15.30 -31.97 -16.59
N THR A 741 -16.47 -31.70 -16.03
CA THR A 741 -17.50 -32.70 -15.75
C THR A 741 -18.82 -32.31 -16.41
N GLY A 742 -19.71 -33.27 -16.60
CA GLY A 742 -21.01 -32.99 -17.23
C GLY A 742 -21.84 -34.25 -17.47
N GLN A 743 -22.85 -34.12 -18.33
CA GLN A 743 -23.81 -35.17 -18.70
C GLN A 743 -23.79 -35.44 -20.20
N TYR A 744 -24.11 -36.66 -20.62
CA TYR A 744 -24.26 -37.07 -22.02
C TYR A 744 -25.42 -38.04 -22.21
N THR A 745 -25.98 -38.10 -23.42
CA THR A 745 -27.05 -39.05 -23.79
C THR A 745 -26.86 -39.62 -25.20
N GLY A 746 -27.59 -40.70 -25.50
CA GLY A 746 -27.62 -41.32 -26.84
C GLY A 746 -26.32 -42.06 -27.20
N ASP A 747 -25.94 -41.97 -28.46
CA ASP A 747 -24.87 -42.72 -29.11
C ASP A 747 -23.47 -42.12 -28.90
N VAL A 748 -23.31 -41.17 -27.98
CA VAL A 748 -22.00 -40.61 -27.62
C VAL A 748 -21.14 -41.71 -26.99
N LYS A 749 -19.99 -42.00 -27.62
CA LYS A 749 -19.00 -43.00 -27.17
C LYS A 749 -17.66 -42.41 -26.75
N SER A 750 -17.35 -41.18 -27.18
CA SER A 750 -16.13 -40.48 -26.77
C SER A 750 -16.31 -38.96 -26.88
N PHE A 751 -15.37 -38.20 -26.32
CA PHE A 751 -15.36 -36.73 -26.39
C PHE A 751 -14.06 -36.19 -26.98
N SER A 752 -14.13 -34.97 -27.53
CA SER A 752 -12.97 -34.10 -27.73
C SER A 752 -13.23 -32.70 -27.16
N VAL A 753 -12.18 -32.04 -26.68
CA VAL A 753 -12.23 -30.68 -26.13
C VAL A 753 -11.22 -29.80 -26.84
N THR A 754 -11.64 -28.62 -27.27
CA THR A 754 -10.73 -27.58 -27.80
C THR A 754 -10.51 -26.48 -26.77
N VAL A 755 -9.25 -26.13 -26.51
CA VAL A 755 -8.84 -24.99 -25.67
C VAL A 755 -7.98 -24.05 -26.51
N GLY A 756 -8.40 -22.79 -26.68
CA GLY A 756 -7.65 -21.83 -27.50
C GLY A 756 -7.41 -22.28 -28.95
N GLY A 757 -8.28 -23.15 -29.47
CA GLY A 757 -8.18 -23.73 -30.82
C GLY A 757 -7.44 -25.08 -30.92
N VAL A 758 -6.79 -25.57 -29.86
CA VAL A 758 -6.09 -26.87 -29.86
C VAL A 758 -7.01 -27.98 -29.40
N GLU A 759 -7.17 -29.05 -30.19
CA GLU A 759 -8.03 -30.20 -29.88
C GLU A 759 -7.31 -31.26 -29.03
N TYR A 760 -7.95 -31.69 -27.94
CA TYR A 760 -7.53 -32.75 -27.05
C TYR A 760 -8.60 -33.84 -27.02
N ARG A 761 -8.21 -35.11 -27.21
CA ARG A 761 -9.11 -36.28 -27.15
C ARG A 761 -8.92 -37.06 -25.86
N GLY A 762 -10.00 -37.63 -25.33
CA GLY A 762 -9.96 -38.44 -24.11
C GLY A 762 -11.18 -38.24 -23.21
N GLY A 763 -11.01 -38.50 -21.92
CA GLY A 763 -12.07 -38.45 -20.91
C GLY A 763 -12.69 -39.82 -20.63
N THR A 764 -13.44 -39.88 -19.53
CA THR A 764 -14.13 -41.08 -19.05
C THR A 764 -15.63 -40.87 -19.12
N LEU A 765 -16.34 -41.82 -19.75
CA LEU A 765 -17.79 -41.91 -19.74
C LEU A 765 -18.21 -42.85 -18.62
N ASN A 766 -19.07 -42.38 -17.74
CA ASN A 766 -19.66 -43.21 -16.68
C ASN A 766 -20.99 -43.79 -17.18
N SER A 767 -21.38 -44.94 -16.62
CA SER A 767 -22.61 -45.65 -16.99
C SER A 767 -23.89 -44.93 -16.54
N ASP A 768 -23.78 -43.93 -15.67
CA ASP A 768 -24.89 -43.11 -15.17
C ASP A 768 -25.20 -41.89 -16.07
N GLY A 769 -24.54 -41.77 -17.22
CA GLY A 769 -24.70 -40.64 -18.13
C GLY A 769 -23.81 -39.45 -17.80
N THR A 770 -22.92 -39.54 -16.81
CA THR A 770 -21.95 -38.47 -16.52
C THR A 770 -20.62 -38.68 -17.25
N PHE A 771 -19.83 -37.61 -17.40
CA PHE A 771 -18.46 -37.72 -17.90
C PHE A 771 -17.46 -36.89 -17.10
N SER A 772 -16.18 -37.21 -17.26
CA SER A 772 -15.06 -36.39 -16.78
C SER A 772 -13.95 -36.30 -17.84
N PHE A 773 -13.32 -35.13 -17.97
CA PHE A 773 -12.23 -34.88 -18.91
C PHE A 773 -11.11 -34.07 -18.23
N TYR A 774 -9.90 -34.61 -18.11
CA TYR A 774 -8.79 -33.95 -17.42
C TYR A 774 -8.25 -32.73 -18.18
N ALA A 775 -8.38 -31.56 -17.56
CA ALA A 775 -8.09 -30.27 -18.18
C ALA A 775 -7.19 -29.35 -17.34
N TRP A 776 -6.74 -29.79 -16.16
CA TRP A 776 -5.88 -29.02 -15.24
C TRP A 776 -4.65 -28.39 -15.91
N ASP A 777 -3.97 -29.14 -16.78
CA ASP A 777 -2.77 -28.71 -17.49
C ASP A 777 -3.07 -28.01 -18.83
N LYS A 778 -4.33 -28.01 -19.26
CA LYS A 778 -4.78 -27.53 -20.58
C LYS A 778 -5.43 -26.15 -20.49
N ILE A 779 -6.29 -25.91 -19.50
CA ILE A 779 -7.01 -24.64 -19.31
C ILE A 779 -6.26 -23.79 -18.27
N LYS A 780 -5.50 -22.80 -18.75
CA LYS A 780 -4.64 -21.95 -17.89
C LYS A 780 -5.11 -20.50 -17.79
N ASN A 781 -5.90 -20.01 -18.75
CA ASN A 781 -6.38 -18.64 -18.80
C ASN A 781 -7.90 -18.59 -18.91
N THR A 782 -8.53 -17.60 -18.28
CA THR A 782 -9.99 -17.38 -18.37
C THR A 782 -10.43 -16.82 -19.71
N THR A 783 -9.49 -16.36 -20.54
CA THR A 783 -9.74 -15.75 -21.86
C THR A 783 -9.75 -16.77 -23.00
N ASP A 784 -9.23 -17.97 -22.78
CA ASP A 784 -9.14 -18.99 -23.84
C ASP A 784 -10.53 -19.61 -24.07
N PRO A 785 -11.05 -19.63 -25.31
CA PRO A 785 -12.32 -20.30 -25.60
C PRO A 785 -12.20 -21.81 -25.40
N VAL A 786 -13.14 -22.39 -24.65
CA VAL A 786 -13.20 -23.83 -24.36
C VAL A 786 -14.52 -24.42 -24.89
N VAL A 787 -14.41 -25.42 -25.77
CA VAL A 787 -15.57 -26.08 -26.42
C VAL A 787 -15.39 -27.60 -26.35
N MET A 788 -16.46 -28.33 -26.08
CA MET A 788 -16.49 -29.79 -26.03
C MET A 788 -17.41 -30.37 -27.12
N TYR A 789 -17.03 -31.53 -27.69
CA TYR A 789 -17.76 -32.28 -28.71
C TYR A 789 -18.04 -33.72 -28.26
N GLY A 790 -19.25 -34.22 -28.50
CA GLY A 790 -19.63 -35.63 -28.35
C GLY A 790 -19.48 -36.39 -29.67
N LEU A 791 -18.86 -37.56 -29.64
CA LEU A 791 -18.50 -38.37 -30.80
C LEU A 791 -19.21 -39.73 -30.76
N ASP A 792 -19.70 -40.22 -31.89
CA ASP A 792 -20.26 -41.57 -32.02
C ASP A 792 -19.17 -42.67 -32.02
N LYS A 793 -19.58 -43.95 -32.13
CA LYS A 793 -18.65 -45.11 -32.19
C LYS A 793 -17.68 -45.06 -33.38
N ASN A 794 -18.01 -44.31 -34.42
CA ASN A 794 -17.23 -44.17 -35.64
C ASN A 794 -16.37 -42.89 -35.62
N GLY A 795 -16.45 -42.09 -34.54
CA GLY A 795 -15.71 -40.84 -34.39
C GLY A 795 -16.35 -39.62 -35.04
N ASN A 796 -17.62 -39.69 -35.46
CA ASN A 796 -18.34 -38.55 -36.01
C ASN A 796 -18.83 -37.63 -34.88
N ARG A 797 -18.70 -36.31 -35.07
CA ARG A 797 -19.23 -35.32 -34.11
C ARG A 797 -20.75 -35.28 -34.20
N ILE A 798 -21.42 -35.63 -33.12
CA ILE A 798 -22.88 -35.71 -33.01
C ILE A 798 -23.46 -34.70 -32.00
N SER A 799 -22.62 -34.00 -31.21
CA SER A 799 -23.04 -32.93 -30.29
C SER A 799 -21.91 -31.94 -29.94
N THR A 800 -22.21 -30.71 -29.50
CA THR A 800 -21.23 -29.67 -29.11
C THR A 800 -21.73 -28.75 -27.98
N THR A 801 -20.85 -28.28 -27.09
CA THR A 801 -21.16 -27.29 -26.02
C THR A 801 -19.97 -26.41 -25.65
N SER A 802 -20.19 -25.14 -25.30
CA SER A 802 -19.15 -24.23 -24.76
C SER A 802 -19.04 -24.33 -23.24
N ILE A 803 -17.85 -24.11 -22.69
CA ILE A 803 -17.57 -24.22 -21.25
C ILE A 803 -17.17 -22.84 -20.70
N ARG A 804 -17.90 -22.38 -19.68
CA ARG A 804 -17.56 -21.14 -18.95
C ARG A 804 -16.35 -21.38 -18.05
N VAL A 805 -15.30 -20.58 -18.21
CA VAL A 805 -14.07 -20.64 -17.40
C VAL A 805 -14.01 -19.46 -16.45
N THR A 806 -13.71 -19.71 -15.18
CA THR A 806 -13.47 -18.65 -14.16
C THR A 806 -12.21 -18.99 -13.35
N LYS A 807 -11.65 -18.03 -12.61
CA LYS A 807 -10.51 -18.25 -11.69
C LYS A 807 -11.01 -18.14 -10.26
N ALA A 808 -10.58 -19.04 -9.38
CA ALA A 808 -10.94 -18.98 -7.97
C ALA A 808 -10.48 -17.65 -7.35
N SER A 809 -11.39 -16.92 -6.71
CA SER A 809 -11.02 -15.77 -5.89
C SER A 809 -10.22 -16.24 -4.68
N ALA A 810 -9.07 -15.62 -4.42
CA ALA A 810 -8.34 -15.88 -3.19
C ALA A 810 -9.24 -15.53 -1.98
N PRO A 811 -9.30 -16.40 -0.95
CA PRO A 811 -10.05 -16.07 0.25
C PRO A 811 -9.49 -14.77 0.86
N LEU A 812 -10.37 -13.93 1.40
CA LEU A 812 -9.98 -12.77 2.18
C LEU A 812 -9.29 -13.28 3.46
N THR A 813 -7.97 -13.33 3.44
CA THR A 813 -7.16 -13.62 4.64
C THR A 813 -7.10 -12.37 5.52
N LYS A 814 -7.23 -12.55 6.82
CA LYS A 814 -7.03 -11.51 7.84
C LYS A 814 -5.99 -11.98 8.84
N GLY A 815 -5.31 -11.05 9.50
CA GLY A 815 -4.30 -11.39 10.49
C GLY A 815 -3.74 -10.15 11.14
N ASN A 816 -3.45 -10.24 12.43
CA ASN A 816 -2.84 -9.17 13.22
C ASN A 816 -1.50 -9.66 13.81
N VAL A 817 -0.55 -8.75 14.01
CA VAL A 817 0.71 -9.03 14.73
C VAL A 817 0.95 -8.02 15.84
N THR A 818 1.43 -8.52 16.97
CA THR A 818 1.96 -7.71 18.06
C THR A 818 3.33 -8.27 18.45
N ALA A 819 4.36 -7.43 18.38
CA ALA A 819 5.69 -7.79 18.88
C ALA A 819 5.81 -7.47 20.36
N ASP A 820 6.47 -8.36 21.10
CA ASP A 820 6.95 -8.06 22.44
C ASP A 820 8.03 -6.95 22.37
N VAL A 821 8.25 -6.25 23.48
CA VAL A 821 9.35 -5.26 23.58
C VAL A 821 10.68 -5.97 23.34
N PHE A 822 11.53 -5.40 22.48
CA PHE A 822 12.84 -5.97 22.15
C PHE A 822 13.95 -5.19 22.86
N THR A 823 14.69 -5.88 23.74
CA THR A 823 15.80 -5.30 24.50
C THR A 823 17.10 -5.40 23.71
N VAL A 824 17.59 -4.25 23.22
CA VAL A 824 18.76 -4.16 22.36
C VAL A 824 20.02 -4.58 23.12
N GLY A 825 20.74 -5.55 22.56
CA GLY A 825 21.98 -6.11 23.13
C GLY A 825 21.77 -7.42 23.91
N GLU A 826 20.58 -7.62 24.48
CA GLU A 826 20.22 -8.85 25.21
C GLU A 826 19.45 -9.84 24.31
N ASP A 827 18.37 -9.38 23.68
CA ASP A 827 17.50 -10.25 22.92
C ASP A 827 18.15 -10.63 21.58
N LYS A 828 18.13 -11.94 21.29
CA LYS A 828 18.56 -12.48 19.99
C LYS A 828 17.39 -12.88 19.09
N PHE A 829 16.21 -12.96 19.68
CA PHE A 829 14.97 -13.34 19.03
C PHE A 829 13.92 -12.28 19.27
N MET A 830 13.24 -11.86 18.22
CA MET A 830 12.03 -11.06 18.34
C MET A 830 10.84 -12.01 18.45
N THR A 831 10.08 -11.86 19.52
CA THR A 831 8.90 -12.68 19.77
C THR A 831 7.64 -11.84 19.82
N GLY A 832 6.49 -12.49 19.77
CA GLY A 832 5.22 -11.83 19.92
C GLY A 832 4.05 -12.73 19.59
N ASN A 833 2.87 -12.15 19.49
CA ASN A 833 1.62 -12.86 19.20
C ASN A 833 1.12 -12.51 17.80
N TYR A 834 0.43 -13.46 17.19
CA TYR A 834 -0.33 -13.27 15.97
C TYR A 834 -1.66 -13.99 16.04
N THR A 835 -2.58 -13.59 15.17
CA THR A 835 -3.91 -14.19 15.09
C THR A 835 -4.29 -14.52 13.65
N GLU A 836 -5.33 -15.35 13.50
CA GLU A 836 -5.97 -15.64 12.21
C GLU A 836 -5.05 -16.30 11.17
N ASP A 837 -4.98 -15.77 9.94
CA ASP A 837 -4.43 -16.47 8.76
C ASP A 837 -2.93 -16.27 8.54
N VAL A 838 -2.20 -15.69 9.50
CA VAL A 838 -0.76 -15.44 9.40
C VAL A 838 0.02 -16.75 9.23
N LYS A 839 0.93 -16.78 8.26
CA LYS A 839 1.81 -17.93 7.95
C LYS A 839 3.30 -17.63 8.00
N SER A 840 3.69 -16.38 7.85
CA SER A 840 5.10 -15.99 7.95
C SER A 840 5.22 -14.51 8.31
N PHE A 841 6.45 -14.08 8.61
CA PHE A 841 6.77 -12.71 8.95
C PHE A 841 7.92 -12.18 8.09
N LYS A 842 7.91 -10.87 7.90
CA LYS A 842 9.11 -10.11 7.51
C LYS A 842 9.40 -9.04 8.56
N VAL A 843 10.67 -8.87 8.90
CA VAL A 843 11.15 -7.81 9.81
C VAL A 843 11.99 -6.84 9.00
N THR A 844 11.70 -5.55 9.09
CA THR A 844 12.48 -4.49 8.44
C THR A 844 13.23 -3.70 9.49
N ILE A 845 14.55 -3.61 9.38
CA ILE A 845 15.44 -2.87 10.29
C ILE A 845 16.18 -1.82 9.47
N ASN A 846 15.95 -0.53 9.76
CA ASN A 846 16.55 0.61 9.05
C ASN A 846 16.45 0.47 7.51
N GLY A 847 15.28 0.03 7.02
CA GLY A 847 15.00 -0.18 5.60
C GLY A 847 15.47 -1.52 5.01
N THR A 848 16.24 -2.33 5.74
CA THR A 848 16.68 -3.66 5.28
C THR A 848 15.67 -4.74 5.70
N VAL A 849 15.18 -5.53 4.75
CA VAL A 849 14.17 -6.57 4.97
C VAL A 849 14.82 -7.93 5.26
N TYR A 850 14.33 -8.58 6.30
CA TYR A 850 14.68 -9.94 6.69
C TYR A 850 13.42 -10.81 6.69
N THR A 851 13.50 -11.98 6.07
CA THR A 851 12.39 -12.96 6.00
C THR A 851 12.74 -14.22 6.78
N GLY A 852 11.77 -14.82 7.47
CA GLY A 852 11.98 -16.04 8.24
C GLY A 852 11.11 -16.12 9.48
N GLY A 853 11.65 -16.70 10.54
CA GLY A 853 10.97 -16.92 11.81
C GLY A 853 10.19 -18.24 11.86
N MET A 854 10.02 -18.75 13.07
CA MET A 854 9.17 -19.90 13.36
C MET A 854 7.85 -19.42 13.97
N ILE A 855 6.78 -20.12 13.65
CA ILE A 855 5.45 -19.86 14.20
C ILE A 855 4.96 -21.11 14.92
N SER A 856 4.42 -20.94 16.12
CA SER A 856 3.85 -22.04 16.91
C SER A 856 2.77 -21.49 17.84
N GLU A 857 1.59 -22.09 17.85
CA GLU A 857 0.51 -21.82 18.81
C GLU A 857 0.16 -20.32 18.97
N GLY A 858 0.03 -19.57 17.86
CA GLY A 858 -0.30 -18.13 17.90
C GLY A 858 0.84 -17.23 18.34
N ARG A 859 2.04 -17.77 18.56
CA ARG A 859 3.27 -17.02 18.83
C ARG A 859 4.29 -17.15 17.72
N PHE A 860 5.03 -16.09 17.47
CA PHE A 860 6.15 -16.11 16.55
C PHE A 860 7.48 -15.94 17.29
N ASN A 861 8.52 -16.47 16.67
CA ASN A 861 9.89 -16.35 17.11
C ASN A 861 10.80 -16.10 15.91
N PHE A 862 11.42 -14.92 15.83
CA PHE A 862 12.20 -14.46 14.68
C PHE A 862 13.64 -14.16 15.09
N TRP A 863 14.62 -14.88 14.53
CA TRP A 863 16.04 -14.66 14.87
C TRP A 863 16.57 -13.34 14.31
N ILE A 864 16.83 -12.40 15.21
CA ILE A 864 17.44 -11.11 14.89
C ILE A 864 18.97 -11.20 14.99
N GLY A 865 19.50 -11.83 16.04
CA GLY A 865 20.94 -11.82 16.34
C GLY A 865 21.42 -10.40 16.68
N ASP A 866 22.51 -9.94 16.03
CA ASP A 866 23.12 -8.62 16.29
C ASP A 866 22.73 -7.55 15.25
N LYS A 867 21.57 -7.72 14.59
CA LYS A 867 21.12 -6.83 13.50
C LYS A 867 20.56 -5.50 14.01
N ILE A 868 19.89 -5.50 15.16
CA ILE A 868 19.44 -4.29 15.86
C ILE A 868 20.58 -3.87 16.79
N LYS A 869 21.12 -2.67 16.59
CA LYS A 869 22.34 -2.18 17.25
C LYS A 869 22.05 -1.06 18.24
N SER A 870 20.97 -0.32 18.05
CA SER A 870 20.60 0.82 18.88
C SER A 870 19.10 0.83 19.18
N ALA A 871 18.72 1.33 20.35
CA ALA A 871 17.31 1.60 20.67
C ALA A 871 16.70 2.71 19.78
N SER A 872 17.53 3.44 19.03
CA SER A 872 17.11 4.40 18.02
C SER A 872 16.88 3.79 16.62
N ASP A 873 17.14 2.49 16.42
CA ASP A 873 16.91 1.84 15.13
C ASP A 873 15.41 1.81 14.80
N THR A 874 15.07 1.98 13.52
CA THR A 874 13.68 1.87 13.06
C THR A 874 13.37 0.44 12.69
N VAL A 875 12.48 -0.20 13.45
CA VAL A 875 12.15 -1.63 13.28
C VAL A 875 10.65 -1.84 13.13
N THR A 876 10.25 -2.54 12.08
CA THR A 876 8.86 -2.94 11.82
C THR A 876 8.76 -4.44 11.58
N ILE A 877 7.67 -5.05 12.01
CA ILE A 877 7.33 -6.43 11.70
C ILE A 877 6.00 -6.47 10.96
N ALA A 878 5.95 -7.24 9.88
CA ALA A 878 4.76 -7.45 9.08
C ALA A 878 4.37 -8.92 9.03
N ALA A 879 3.09 -9.19 9.26
CA ALA A 879 2.46 -10.51 9.20
C ALA A 879 2.03 -10.81 7.76
N LEU A 880 2.34 -12.00 7.26
CA LEU A 880 2.08 -12.40 5.87
C LEU A 880 1.20 -13.65 5.82
N ASP A 881 0.31 -13.74 4.83
CA ASP A 881 -0.43 -14.98 4.54
C ASP A 881 0.40 -16.01 3.77
N ARG A 882 -0.21 -17.17 3.46
CA ARG A 882 0.43 -18.26 2.70
C ARG A 882 0.96 -17.84 1.32
N THR A 883 0.41 -16.78 0.74
CA THR A 883 0.79 -16.26 -0.58
C THR A 883 1.85 -15.15 -0.50
N GLY A 884 2.24 -14.74 0.70
CA GLY A 884 3.19 -13.65 0.94
C GLY A 884 2.54 -12.26 0.97
N ARG A 885 1.21 -12.17 1.00
CA ARG A 885 0.49 -10.90 1.12
C ARG A 885 0.55 -10.39 2.55
N GLU A 886 0.85 -9.11 2.73
CA GLU A 886 0.87 -8.43 4.02
C GLU A 886 -0.55 -8.26 4.59
N LEU A 887 -0.76 -8.71 5.82
CA LEU A 887 -2.04 -8.69 6.53
C LEU A 887 -2.10 -7.58 7.59
N ASP A 888 -0.98 -7.35 8.30
CA ASP A 888 -0.81 -6.30 9.29
C ASP A 888 0.69 -5.99 9.45
N SER A 889 1.00 -4.76 9.89
CA SER A 889 2.36 -4.30 10.11
C SER A 889 2.43 -3.33 11.28
N LYS A 890 3.38 -3.55 12.18
CA LYS A 890 3.56 -2.76 13.41
C LYS A 890 5.02 -2.38 13.62
N ALA A 891 5.22 -1.19 14.17
CA ALA A 891 6.50 -0.81 14.74
C ALA A 891 6.81 -1.65 15.97
N VAL A 892 8.06 -2.06 16.12
CA VAL A 892 8.55 -2.81 17.28
C VAL A 892 9.10 -1.82 18.28
N GLN A 893 8.70 -1.94 19.54
CA GLN A 893 9.27 -1.12 20.60
C GLN A 893 10.66 -1.63 20.98
N LEU A 894 11.65 -0.74 20.88
CA LEU A 894 13.02 -1.03 21.27
C LEU A 894 13.35 -0.34 22.59
N VAL A 895 14.01 -1.07 23.48
CA VAL A 895 14.56 -0.51 24.73
C VAL A 895 16.03 -0.87 24.83
N ALA A 896 16.84 0.04 25.39
CA ALA A 896 18.23 -0.26 25.67
C ALA A 896 18.32 -1.19 26.88
N ALA A 897 19.20 -2.19 26.82
CA ALA A 897 19.51 -3.03 27.96
C ALA A 897 20.06 -2.19 29.13
N THR A 898 19.53 -2.40 30.33
CA THR A 898 20.05 -1.80 31.55
C THR A 898 21.15 -2.68 32.15
N PRO A 899 22.33 -2.15 32.50
CA PRO A 899 23.38 -2.94 33.13
C PRO A 899 22.89 -3.55 34.44
N ALA A 900 23.32 -4.79 34.72
CA ALA A 900 23.06 -5.42 36.01
C ALA A 900 23.67 -4.59 37.16
N VAL A 901 23.03 -4.57 38.33
CA VAL A 901 23.53 -3.84 39.49
C VAL A 901 24.70 -4.59 40.13
N GLY A 902 25.82 -3.90 40.32
CA GLY A 902 26.98 -4.42 41.03
C GLY A 902 28.06 -3.36 41.16
N THR A 903 28.93 -3.52 42.15
CA THR A 903 30.01 -2.57 42.44
C THR A 903 31.37 -3.26 42.35
N VAL A 904 32.42 -2.50 42.01
CA VAL A 904 33.80 -2.99 41.99
C VAL A 904 34.64 -2.23 43.00
N THR A 905 35.53 -2.94 43.70
CA THR A 905 36.46 -2.34 44.66
C THR A 905 37.87 -2.85 44.35
N PRO A 906 38.66 -2.12 43.56
CA PRO A 906 40.04 -2.50 43.26
C PRO A 906 40.93 -2.40 44.50
N ALA A 907 41.84 -3.36 44.65
CA ALA A 907 42.97 -3.24 45.56
C ALA A 907 44.04 -2.32 44.96
N THR A 908 44.92 -1.77 45.81
CA THR A 908 46.09 -1.03 45.37
C THR A 908 46.98 -1.90 44.48
N PHE A 909 47.31 -1.42 43.30
CA PHE A 909 48.17 -2.11 42.32
C PHE A 909 49.61 -1.65 42.45
N SER A 910 50.56 -2.56 42.70
CA SER A 910 51.99 -2.24 42.68
C SER A 910 52.62 -2.57 41.32
N LEU A 911 53.49 -1.70 40.81
CA LEU A 911 54.29 -1.94 39.59
C LEU A 911 55.21 -3.17 39.68
N LYS A 912 55.37 -3.76 40.88
CA LYS A 912 56.08 -5.02 41.11
C LYS A 912 55.19 -6.26 40.96
N THR A 913 53.89 -6.07 40.73
CA THR A 913 52.91 -7.15 40.54
C THR A 913 52.43 -7.17 39.09
N SER A 914 51.91 -8.33 38.65
CA SER A 914 51.55 -8.56 37.24
C SER A 914 50.05 -8.44 36.95
N SER A 915 49.21 -8.28 37.99
CA SER A 915 47.75 -8.25 37.85
C SER A 915 47.13 -7.19 38.75
N VAL A 916 46.11 -6.51 38.24
CA VAL A 916 45.21 -5.68 39.04
C VAL A 916 44.17 -6.59 39.67
N THR A 917 43.98 -6.51 40.98
CA THR A 917 43.06 -7.39 41.73
C THR A 917 42.09 -6.57 42.56
N GLY A 918 41.04 -7.20 43.07
CA GLY A 918 40.08 -6.57 43.98
C GLY A 918 38.86 -7.43 44.23
N SER A 919 37.82 -6.83 44.81
CA SER A 919 36.53 -7.47 45.05
C SER A 919 35.42 -6.84 44.21
N TYR A 920 34.31 -7.56 44.04
CA TYR A 920 33.12 -7.06 43.37
C TYR A 920 31.84 -7.64 44.00
N THR A 921 30.71 -6.96 43.76
CA THR A 921 29.36 -7.44 44.06
C THR A 921 28.52 -7.53 42.79
N GLY A 922 27.42 -8.28 42.82
CA GLY A 922 26.53 -8.49 41.66
C GLY A 922 26.99 -9.60 40.71
N GLU A 923 26.24 -9.81 39.63
CA GLU A 923 26.48 -10.89 38.65
C GLU A 923 27.52 -10.52 37.57
N ALA A 924 28.72 -10.14 37.99
CA ALA A 924 29.78 -9.78 37.06
C ALA A 924 30.32 -10.98 36.27
N LYS A 925 30.55 -10.80 34.97
CA LYS A 925 31.08 -11.83 34.06
C LYS A 925 32.55 -11.61 33.71
N SER A 926 32.99 -10.37 33.66
CA SER A 926 34.38 -10.02 33.37
C SER A 926 34.72 -8.62 33.89
N VAL A 927 35.98 -8.23 33.78
CA VAL A 927 36.43 -6.85 34.01
C VAL A 927 37.24 -6.37 32.82
N ARG A 928 37.40 -5.06 32.67
CA ARG A 928 38.39 -4.48 31.75
C ARG A 928 39.07 -3.27 32.35
N LEU A 929 40.24 -2.93 31.84
CA LEU A 929 41.01 -1.79 32.30
C LEU A 929 41.00 -0.66 31.28
N ASN A 930 40.87 0.56 31.76
CA ASN A 930 41.17 1.77 31.01
C ASN A 930 42.47 2.35 31.57
N VAL A 931 43.51 2.46 30.75
CA VAL A 931 44.82 3.00 31.14
C VAL A 931 45.11 4.22 30.28
N ASN A 932 45.21 5.39 30.91
CA ASN A 932 45.45 6.68 30.23
C ASN A 932 44.48 6.95 29.07
N GLY A 933 43.20 6.63 29.27
CA GLY A 933 42.15 6.77 28.25
C GLY A 933 42.08 5.62 27.24
N THR A 934 43.04 4.69 27.24
CA THR A 934 43.04 3.52 26.37
C THR A 934 42.31 2.36 27.04
N VAL A 935 41.17 1.96 26.49
CA VAL A 935 40.40 0.81 26.95
C VAL A 935 41.03 -0.49 26.45
N LEU A 936 41.44 -1.34 27.39
CA LEU A 936 41.96 -2.67 27.13
C LEU A 936 40.81 -3.67 26.93
N PRO A 937 41.03 -4.78 26.19
CA PRO A 937 40.02 -5.81 25.98
C PRO A 937 39.48 -6.38 27.30
N ALA A 938 38.19 -6.70 27.34
CA ALA A 938 37.60 -7.40 28.49
C ALA A 938 38.27 -8.75 28.75
N GLY A 939 38.50 -9.07 30.01
CA GLY A 939 39.27 -10.23 30.42
C GLY A 939 39.44 -10.35 31.94
N GLY A 940 40.43 -11.13 32.37
CA GLY A 940 40.65 -11.42 33.78
C GLY A 940 39.71 -12.50 34.33
N SER A 941 39.98 -12.97 35.54
CA SER A 941 39.11 -13.88 36.27
C SER A 941 38.18 -13.10 37.18
N VAL A 942 36.89 -13.47 37.21
CA VAL A 942 35.91 -13.04 38.23
C VAL A 942 35.32 -14.30 38.85
N SER A 943 35.57 -14.52 40.15
CA SER A 943 35.09 -15.71 40.86
C SER A 943 35.07 -15.48 42.37
N GLY A 944 34.03 -15.97 43.05
CA GLY A 944 33.90 -15.89 44.51
C GLY A 944 33.94 -14.46 45.06
N GLY A 945 33.37 -13.49 44.35
CA GLY A 945 33.37 -12.06 44.74
C GLY A 945 34.70 -11.34 44.55
N ASN A 946 35.70 -11.98 43.93
CA ASN A 946 37.01 -11.39 43.66
C ASN A 946 37.34 -11.37 42.17
N PHE A 947 38.09 -10.37 41.72
CA PHE A 947 38.57 -10.26 40.35
C PHE A 947 40.10 -10.18 40.27
N SER A 948 40.65 -10.60 39.13
CA SER A 948 42.06 -10.41 38.77
C SER A 948 42.21 -10.19 37.27
N TYR A 949 42.86 -9.10 36.85
CA TYR A 949 43.15 -8.78 35.46
C TYR A 949 44.65 -8.64 35.23
N TYR A 950 45.20 -9.49 34.37
CA TYR A 950 46.63 -9.52 34.07
C TYR A 950 47.06 -8.35 33.18
N VAL A 951 47.97 -7.53 33.70
CA VAL A 951 48.58 -6.37 33.01
C VAL A 951 50.06 -6.57 32.68
N GLY A 952 50.68 -7.64 33.19
CA GLY A 952 52.11 -7.92 33.07
C GLY A 952 52.99 -6.93 33.85
N LEU A 953 54.22 -7.33 34.19
CA LEU A 953 55.16 -6.44 34.89
C LEU A 953 55.56 -5.28 33.97
N LYS A 954 55.12 -4.06 34.31
CA LYS A 954 55.38 -2.82 33.56
C LYS A 954 55.04 -2.86 32.06
N ASN A 955 54.12 -3.73 31.64
CA ASN A 955 53.74 -3.83 30.24
C ASN A 955 52.61 -2.84 29.91
N LYS A 956 51.42 -3.06 30.50
CA LYS A 956 50.24 -2.22 30.23
C LYS A 956 50.10 -1.03 31.17
N VAL A 957 50.54 -1.16 32.42
CA VAL A 957 50.64 -0.06 33.41
C VAL A 957 52.13 0.11 33.73
N LYS A 958 52.70 1.28 33.45
CA LYS A 958 54.15 1.52 33.37
C LYS A 958 54.67 2.44 34.47
N ALA A 959 53.85 3.37 34.95
CA ALA A 959 54.23 4.37 35.94
C ALA A 959 53.16 4.56 37.02
N THR A 960 53.56 5.04 38.20
CA THR A 960 52.62 5.41 39.28
C THR A 960 51.76 6.62 38.92
N SER A 961 52.09 7.32 37.83
CA SER A 961 51.32 8.43 37.28
C SER A 961 50.27 8.01 36.24
N ASP A 962 50.19 6.72 35.87
CA ASP A 962 49.19 6.26 34.91
C ASP A 962 47.78 6.35 35.53
N ASP A 963 46.82 6.92 34.79
CA ASP A 963 45.39 6.88 35.16
C ASP A 963 44.85 5.49 34.83
N VAL A 964 44.64 4.68 35.86
CA VAL A 964 44.19 3.29 35.74
C VAL A 964 42.80 3.17 36.33
N LYS A 965 41.82 2.74 35.53
CA LYS A 965 40.45 2.46 35.97
C LYS A 965 40.07 1.03 35.65
N ILE A 966 39.38 0.37 36.58
CA ILE A 966 38.76 -0.94 36.38
C ILE A 966 37.27 -0.74 36.12
N GLU A 967 36.74 -1.42 35.11
CA GLU A 967 35.33 -1.46 34.78
C GLU A 967 34.81 -2.89 35.00
N LEU A 968 33.73 -3.01 35.77
CA LEU A 968 33.02 -4.27 36.01
C LEU A 968 31.98 -4.50 34.93
N LEU A 969 32.00 -5.67 34.30
CA LEU A 969 31.15 -5.96 33.16
C LEU A 969 30.19 -7.10 33.49
N ASP A 970 28.92 -6.92 33.17
CA ASP A 970 27.92 -7.97 33.28
C ASP A 970 28.06 -9.04 32.17
N LYS A 971 27.15 -10.02 32.16
CA LYS A 971 27.13 -11.10 31.15
C LYS A 971 26.99 -10.61 29.70
N ASN A 972 26.45 -9.40 29.49
CA ASN A 972 26.24 -8.79 28.18
C ASN A 972 27.38 -7.82 27.81
N GLY A 973 28.34 -7.60 28.71
CA GLY A 973 29.46 -6.68 28.51
C GLY A 973 29.10 -5.22 28.77
N LEU A 974 27.97 -4.95 29.44
CA LEU A 974 27.62 -3.60 29.89
C LEU A 974 28.39 -3.27 31.17
N VAL A 975 28.80 -2.00 31.31
CA VAL A 975 29.55 -1.53 32.47
C VAL A 975 28.60 -1.35 33.65
N MET A 976 28.80 -2.15 34.69
CA MET A 976 28.03 -2.12 35.94
C MET A 976 28.54 -1.02 36.88
N ASP A 977 29.86 -0.89 36.99
CA ASP A 977 30.55 0.11 37.84
C ASP A 977 31.97 0.34 37.33
N THR A 978 32.53 1.53 37.60
CA THR A 978 33.88 1.94 37.21
C THR A 978 34.60 2.58 38.39
N LYS A 979 35.80 2.10 38.73
CA LYS A 979 36.62 2.67 39.80
C LYS A 979 38.07 2.89 39.38
N SER A 980 38.66 3.96 39.90
CA SER A 980 40.10 4.19 39.81
C SER A 980 40.87 3.18 40.65
N VAL A 981 42.01 2.75 40.13
CA VAL A 981 42.97 1.85 40.77
C VAL A 981 44.15 2.70 41.24
N THR A 982 44.45 2.67 42.54
CA THR A 982 45.64 3.33 43.07
C THR A 982 46.90 2.57 42.65
N VAL A 983 47.86 3.24 42.01
CA VAL A 983 49.12 2.62 41.53
C VAL A 983 50.30 3.02 42.41
N THR A 984 51.08 2.05 42.91
CA THR A 984 52.26 2.27 43.77
C THR A 984 53.51 1.58 43.23
N ASN A 985 54.68 1.94 43.78
CA ASN A 985 55.98 1.33 43.42
C ASN A 985 56.22 -0.06 44.04
#